data_AF-A0A8B8KBA5-F1
#
_entry.id   AF-A0A8B8KBA5-F1
#
_cell.length_a   1.000
_cell.length_b   1.000
_cell.length_c   1.000
_cell.angle_alpha   90.00
_cell.angle_beta   90.00
_cell.angle_gamma   90.00
#
_symmetry.space_group_name_H-M   'P 1'
#
loop_
_entity.id
_entity.type
_entity.pdbx_description
1 polymer ?
#
loop_
_entity_poly.entity_id
_entity_poly.type
_entity_poly.pdbx_seq_one_letter_code
_entity_poly.pdbx_strand_id
1 'polypeptide(L)'
;MWEGLLKNLDTLEAARSRCDSLISDLKAYGLLVEDEKETVKINDLIWHTAYSIAQSHLKASMISKEWPPEEWLRSLRFCNMTIESGAQVHEKLQCPDIQEIILSTDNPSIQVPNSFFDETKLLKVLKLIGFDCLKLPSSFGLLKNLQALSMYNCELGDITIVGELTNLQILVLLGSRIQQLPREIGQLQKLLILDLRDTYLQVIPSNVLSNLTSLEELYLRNSFCNWEVERSNSENRNASLKELTNLHRLAYIEDLYVPDPEAWPMDLYFEKMKSYTIFIGDRWTETHNGDHGLKVLKLKLNQHLQLEDGIERMVKNVDVLYLDELNGGVQDVLSDLDEFPHLQSLFVQNNVEIKCIAVSSSDDHHSGAFSNLESLSLNNVSNLKHICQGPLNEKSFLKIKVIKVQQCHNIKCLFIKSMIEGLPHLVDLEVSECKLIDAIVVGGKERIVFPQLRSLRLQRLPALLCFYMHSSYRGLALFDEMISFPNLERMVISNISVSRLWGFPYSDQNSLGRLKNLYIEDFEFPEMTKMHIEDLPSFKGLFNKAKVECLSLENVVVNHCPELHTFGLGMIERSQLKSMIIDNQDQLYNDAQISQLFLLLDEISTISEFTIDGDEQLSKAEELCEHNPFFLAYLTMFKAKNCSKGNRLLLIFRYLEERSLLLEHITIEHCRTEPILFDVESFNVYSLKELVLIELPDLVHIWSNYRIRYNWFDNLIKIHIKRCPSLERVFRELLKSPLKLNELKIQECVKLTEVLPHYFDFKSLALSKVELMTLPELFMFSEYDIPNLTKLTISHCNSMEMIFRIREGISYPTELLQQLTELTLINLPNLTHIVNKEMEENKTSFPQLKYVSLENLTKLTTVFPSTSQFPSLETLIITNCPALITFLDDSNEKDLPEPATSNYFFPNSLSLNKLKVLCIINQDVEKLWHYNSPQESFCELENLTLRNNKLLNVISSNMIKRYDKLRFMTVDKCVFMTEIFHIEDDKQNQNIQEMFPQLRWENLTLSNNNLLRGTSSYMITRYTNLINLTVDKCELLTEVFYLDDDKQDENIKEMLPQLRALTLSNLKSLTYLWNKEPQVPFFPNLVSLNIVNCGSLKSLFSCSATKNLGKLKLLKLCKCEKIEKILSEDKEENVSIIFPEVECLILKDLPKLISFCQQSRTIDWPKLQKVSVSNIPIMKTFSGGQVNTPLLRSVYITFLEKYWLGNLNKTISYIHHNAGM
;
A
#
# COMPACT_ATOMS: atom_id res chain seq x y z
N MET A 1 20.48 23.14 -1.41
CA MET A 1 20.41 23.59 -0.01
C MET A 1 21.79 24.15 0.36
N TRP A 2 22.25 23.99 1.59
CA TRP A 2 22.32 25.18 2.43
C TRP A 2 23.42 26.17 2.02
N GLU A 3 24.68 25.80 1.81
CA GLU A 3 25.74 26.77 1.42
C GLU A 3 25.66 27.27 -0.03
N GLY A 4 24.75 26.71 -0.84
CA GLY A 4 24.34 27.21 -2.15
C GLY A 4 23.01 27.99 -2.15
N LEU A 5 22.10 27.72 -1.20
CA LEU A 5 20.83 28.45 -1.04
C LEU A 5 20.92 29.63 -0.06
N LEU A 6 21.74 29.53 0.98
CA LEU A 6 22.09 30.62 1.91
C LEU A 6 23.27 31.46 1.35
N LYS A 7 23.83 31.10 0.19
CA LYS A 7 24.91 31.86 -0.42
C LYS A 7 24.40 33.21 -0.91
N ASN A 8 24.85 34.25 -0.22
CA ASN A 8 24.48 35.65 -0.42
C ASN A 8 22.97 35.88 -0.18
N LEU A 9 22.36 35.16 0.77
CA LEU A 9 20.97 35.33 1.17
C LEU A 9 20.85 35.35 2.70
N ASP A 10 20.26 36.42 3.23
CA ASP A 10 20.30 36.76 4.66
C ASP A 10 19.19 36.09 5.51
N THR A 11 18.32 35.27 4.89
CA THR A 11 17.21 34.55 5.54
C THR A 11 16.91 33.20 4.87
N LEU A 12 16.30 32.29 5.61
CA LEU A 12 15.88 30.96 5.14
C LEU A 12 14.70 30.98 4.18
N GLU A 13 13.79 31.96 4.25
CA GLU A 13 12.72 32.09 3.26
C GLU A 13 13.29 32.40 1.87
N ALA A 14 14.24 33.34 1.76
CA ALA A 14 14.85 33.64 0.47
C ALA A 14 15.62 32.42 -0.09
N ALA A 15 16.15 31.56 0.77
CA ALA A 15 16.71 30.26 0.41
C ALA A 15 15.63 29.26 -0.08
N ARG A 16 14.47 29.17 0.60
CA ARG A 16 13.30 28.37 0.18
C ARG A 16 12.76 28.85 -1.17
N SER A 17 12.36 30.11 -1.31
CA SER A 17 11.83 30.67 -2.57
C SER A 17 12.80 30.57 -3.75
N ARG A 18 14.13 30.65 -3.50
CA ARG A 18 15.14 30.37 -4.53
C ARG A 18 15.20 28.90 -4.90
N CYS A 19 14.98 27.98 -3.97
CA CYS A 19 14.83 26.55 -4.26
C CYS A 19 13.56 26.28 -5.05
N ASP A 20 12.44 26.93 -4.71
CA ASP A 20 11.14 26.74 -5.35
C ASP A 20 11.11 27.35 -6.76
N SER A 21 11.71 28.52 -6.96
CA SER A 21 11.98 29.08 -8.29
C SER A 21 12.80 28.09 -9.12
N LEU A 22 13.91 27.58 -8.59
CA LEU A 22 14.74 26.58 -9.29
C LEU A 22 13.97 25.28 -9.58
N ILE A 23 13.08 24.84 -8.68
CA ILE A 23 12.21 23.67 -8.91
C ILE A 23 11.16 23.97 -9.99
N SER A 24 10.57 25.16 -10.00
CA SER A 24 9.63 25.60 -11.04
C SER A 24 10.31 25.72 -12.40
N ASP A 25 11.51 26.29 -12.46
CA ASP A 25 12.35 26.34 -13.67
C ASP A 25 12.66 24.92 -14.17
N LEU A 26 13.09 24.02 -13.27
CA LEU A 26 13.34 22.62 -13.62
C LEU A 26 12.06 21.91 -14.09
N LYS A 27 10.87 22.17 -13.51
CA LYS A 27 9.57 21.68 -14.04
C LYS A 27 9.31 22.23 -15.45
N ALA A 28 9.45 23.54 -15.65
CA ALA A 28 9.16 24.21 -16.93
C ALA A 28 10.09 23.77 -18.07
N TYR A 29 11.35 23.42 -17.77
CA TYR A 29 12.28 22.81 -18.73
C TYR A 29 12.07 21.30 -18.93
N GLY A 30 10.98 20.72 -18.41
CA GLY A 30 10.65 19.29 -18.52
C GLY A 30 11.60 18.37 -17.74
N LEU A 31 12.37 18.94 -16.79
CA LEU A 31 13.42 18.23 -16.07
C LEU A 31 12.88 17.44 -14.87
N LEU A 32 11.69 17.80 -14.39
CA LEU A 32 10.95 17.15 -13.31
C LEU A 32 9.65 16.54 -13.84
N VAL A 33 9.22 15.43 -13.24
CA VAL A 33 7.97 14.71 -13.52
C VAL A 33 7.05 14.89 -12.32
N GLU A 34 5.76 15.05 -12.56
CA GLU A 34 4.79 15.21 -11.47
C GLU A 34 4.54 13.90 -10.72
N ASP A 35 4.34 14.06 -9.42
CA ASP A 35 3.83 13.10 -8.46
C ASP A 35 3.13 13.91 -7.35
N GLU A 36 2.43 13.24 -6.43
CA GLU A 36 1.71 13.93 -5.36
C GLU A 36 2.63 14.63 -4.33
N LYS A 37 2.01 15.45 -3.45
CA LYS A 37 2.61 16.53 -2.65
C LYS A 37 4.07 16.29 -2.17
N GLU A 38 4.86 17.36 -2.25
CA GLU A 38 6.21 17.54 -1.70
C GLU A 38 7.37 16.73 -2.29
N THR A 39 7.14 15.64 -3.04
CA THR A 39 8.23 14.95 -3.76
C THR A 39 8.25 15.30 -5.25
N VAL A 40 9.33 15.95 -5.71
CA VAL A 40 9.57 16.12 -7.14
C VAL A 40 10.34 14.93 -7.69
N LYS A 41 9.65 14.06 -8.43
CA LYS A 41 10.31 13.07 -9.29
C LYS A 41 11.06 13.81 -10.39
N ILE A 42 12.21 13.27 -10.75
CA ILE A 42 13.18 13.88 -11.65
C ILE A 42 13.54 12.77 -12.63
N ASN A 43 13.30 12.99 -13.92
CA ASN A 43 13.10 11.90 -14.88
C ASN A 43 14.34 10.99 -15.00
N ASP A 44 14.15 9.67 -15.16
CA ASP A 44 15.23 8.67 -15.31
C ASP A 44 16.02 8.73 -16.66
N LEU A 45 16.25 9.94 -17.19
CA LEU A 45 17.34 10.32 -18.07
C LEU A 45 17.85 11.76 -17.79
N ILE A 46 17.03 12.63 -17.23
CA ILE A 46 17.41 14.00 -16.83
C ILE A 46 17.99 14.05 -15.42
N TRP A 47 17.45 13.24 -14.51
CA TRP A 47 18.14 12.83 -13.30
C TRP A 47 19.41 12.02 -13.60
N HIS A 48 19.67 11.82 -14.89
CA HIS A 48 20.88 11.31 -15.47
C HIS A 48 21.48 12.35 -16.39
N THR A 49 21.36 13.68 -16.18
CA THR A 49 21.97 14.73 -17.04
C THR A 49 22.57 15.96 -16.31
N ALA A 50 22.74 15.95 -14.99
CA ALA A 50 23.60 16.88 -14.24
C ALA A 50 24.40 16.41 -12.97
N TYR A 51 24.69 15.16 -12.56
CA TYR A 51 25.74 14.81 -11.52
C TYR A 51 26.98 14.24 -12.14
N SER A 52 26.85 13.71 -13.33
CA SER A 52 27.88 13.91 -14.28
C SER A 52 27.75 15.34 -14.84
N ILE A 53 27.22 16.28 -14.02
CA ILE A 53 27.59 17.69 -13.85
C ILE A 53 28.11 18.04 -12.43
N ALA A 54 27.84 17.20 -11.44
CA ALA A 54 28.68 17.21 -10.26
C ALA A 54 30.12 16.96 -10.69
N GLN A 55 30.49 15.78 -11.21
CA GLN A 55 31.83 15.24 -11.50
C GLN A 55 32.98 16.17 -12.04
N SER A 56 32.85 17.47 -12.29
CA SER A 56 33.89 18.33 -12.92
C SER A 56 34.94 19.14 -12.13
N HIS A 57 34.80 20.47 -12.15
CA HIS A 57 35.90 21.37 -12.44
C HIS A 57 36.76 21.84 -11.24
N LEU A 58 36.94 20.98 -10.23
CA LEU A 58 37.57 21.24 -8.91
C LEU A 58 36.78 22.14 -7.87
N LYS A 59 35.83 21.64 -7.03
CA LYS A 59 34.38 22.02 -6.88
C LYS A 59 33.28 20.89 -6.56
N ALA A 60 33.62 19.64 -6.21
CA ALA A 60 32.95 18.25 -6.11
C ALA A 60 31.91 17.46 -5.19
N SER A 61 31.03 17.84 -4.27
CA SER A 61 30.29 16.95 -3.29
C SER A 61 30.35 15.36 -3.24
N MET A 62 30.75 14.70 -2.11
CA MET A 62 31.13 13.24 -1.99
C MET A 62 30.18 12.26 -1.27
N ILE A 63 30.31 10.93 -1.52
CA ILE A 63 29.31 9.85 -1.35
C ILE A 63 29.88 8.39 -1.13
N SER A 64 29.54 7.51 -0.10
CA SER A 64 29.76 5.98 -0.03
C SER A 64 29.66 5.11 1.27
N LYS A 65 30.08 3.80 1.20
CA LYS A 65 29.96 2.59 2.10
C LYS A 65 30.86 1.93 3.23
N GLU A 66 32.12 1.98 3.72
CA GLU A 66 33.59 2.21 3.50
C GLU A 66 34.59 3.32 4.11
N TRP A 67 34.78 3.58 5.41
CA TRP A 67 35.73 4.49 6.09
C TRP A 67 37.15 4.59 5.48
N PRO A 68 37.43 5.61 4.67
CA PRO A 68 38.64 5.66 3.86
C PRO A 68 39.94 5.75 4.69
N PRO A 69 41.12 5.67 4.05
CA PRO A 69 42.43 5.95 4.66
C PRO A 69 43.07 7.31 4.30
N GLU A 70 44.01 7.71 5.14
CA GLU A 70 44.53 9.07 5.38
C GLU A 70 45.24 9.75 4.21
N GLU A 71 45.70 8.95 3.26
CA GLU A 71 46.04 9.35 1.90
C GLU A 71 44.95 10.21 1.26
N TRP A 72 43.72 10.09 1.74
CA TRP A 72 42.60 10.85 1.32
C TRP A 72 41.98 11.74 2.47
N LEU A 73 42.56 11.79 3.69
CA LEU A 73 42.11 12.66 4.81
C LEU A 73 42.26 14.20 4.60
N ARG A 74 42.81 14.73 3.49
CA ARG A 74 43.40 16.10 3.40
C ARG A 74 43.10 17.05 2.18
N SER A 75 41.86 17.21 1.64
CA SER A 75 41.42 18.60 1.19
C SER A 75 39.91 19.05 1.29
N LEU A 76 39.05 18.65 2.24
CA LEU A 76 37.56 18.58 2.14
C LEU A 76 36.62 19.54 2.95
N ARG A 77 35.99 20.56 2.31
CA ARG A 77 34.65 21.35 2.41
C ARG A 77 33.03 21.11 2.06
N PHE A 78 32.06 20.25 1.43
CA PHE A 78 31.58 19.03 0.50
C PHE A 78 31.43 17.37 0.58
N CYS A 79 32.12 16.43 1.28
CA CYS A 79 31.81 14.96 1.47
C CYS A 79 30.68 14.42 2.42
N ASN A 80 30.05 13.31 2.04
CA ASN A 80 29.31 12.45 2.96
C ASN A 80 29.27 10.97 2.45
N MET A 81 28.69 9.95 3.12
CA MET A 81 29.23 9.17 4.22
C MET A 81 28.31 7.79 4.48
N THR A 82 28.54 6.67 5.28
CA THR A 82 27.69 5.94 6.39
C THR A 82 28.48 4.99 7.39
N ILE A 83 27.96 4.06 8.25
CA ILE A 83 28.65 2.90 8.95
C ILE A 83 27.75 1.62 9.07
N GLU A 84 28.33 0.40 9.05
CA GLU A 84 27.70 -0.94 9.26
C GLU A 84 27.89 -1.60 10.65
N SER A 85 27.13 -2.69 10.91
CA SER A 85 27.34 -3.62 12.04
C SER A 85 28.63 -4.46 11.99
N GLY A 86 29.73 -3.91 12.52
CA GLY A 86 30.97 -4.65 12.80
C GLY A 86 32.22 -3.77 12.86
N ALA A 87 32.12 -2.58 12.27
CA ALA A 87 33.23 -1.66 12.10
C ALA A 87 33.70 -0.97 13.39
N GLN A 88 35.01 -0.75 13.48
CA GLN A 88 35.62 0.18 14.41
C GLN A 88 35.81 1.55 13.75
N VAL A 89 35.34 2.60 14.41
CA VAL A 89 35.52 4.01 14.04
C VAL A 89 36.98 4.41 14.31
N HIS A 90 37.64 5.14 13.39
CA HIS A 90 39.02 5.60 13.64
C HIS A 90 39.12 6.56 14.82
N GLU A 91 40.29 6.55 15.47
CA GLU A 91 40.60 7.41 16.62
C GLU A 91 40.71 8.90 16.27
N LYS A 92 41.09 9.23 15.02
CA LYS A 92 41.30 10.60 14.51
C LYS A 92 40.87 10.79 13.06
N LEU A 93 40.63 12.06 12.74
CA LEU A 93 40.17 12.61 11.48
C LEU A 93 41.12 13.75 11.11
N GLN A 94 42.26 13.36 10.53
CA GLN A 94 43.46 14.17 10.25
C GLN A 94 43.34 15.19 9.12
N CYS A 95 42.56 16.25 9.35
CA CYS A 95 42.01 17.01 8.26
C CYS A 95 41.83 18.51 8.60
N PRO A 96 42.22 19.49 7.74
CA PRO A 96 42.02 20.94 8.02
C PRO A 96 40.82 21.73 7.37
N ASP A 97 40.76 21.81 6.03
CA ASP A 97 40.10 22.81 5.15
C ASP A 97 38.56 22.81 4.93
N ILE A 98 37.63 23.38 5.75
CA ILE A 98 36.17 23.11 5.48
C ILE A 98 35.00 24.07 5.82
N GLN A 99 33.83 23.71 5.28
CA GLN A 99 32.42 23.99 5.64
C GLN A 99 31.69 22.75 6.31
N GLU A 100 30.87 21.91 5.66
CA GLU A 100 29.75 21.08 6.26
C GLU A 100 29.99 19.60 6.91
N ILE A 101 29.00 18.64 7.09
CA ILE A 101 29.08 17.11 7.19
C ILE A 101 27.75 16.30 7.46
N ILE A 102 27.64 14.96 7.22
CA ILE A 102 26.61 14.05 7.87
C ILE A 102 27.06 12.64 8.25
N LEU A 103 26.96 12.15 9.49
CA LEU A 103 27.17 10.75 9.92
C LEU A 103 25.86 9.91 10.14
N SER A 104 25.97 8.59 10.41
CA SER A 104 24.95 7.53 10.51
C SER A 104 25.53 6.14 10.79
N THR A 105 24.74 5.24 11.37
CA THR A 105 24.94 3.78 11.37
C THR A 105 23.61 3.01 11.48
N ASP A 106 23.65 1.69 11.33
CA ASP A 106 22.57 0.77 11.72
C ASP A 106 22.92 -0.14 12.92
N ASN A 107 24.12 -0.04 13.47
CA ASN A 107 24.51 -0.68 14.71
C ASN A 107 24.75 0.38 15.79
N PRO A 108 23.80 0.62 16.72
CA PRO A 108 23.96 1.64 17.75
C PRO A 108 25.15 1.38 18.67
N SER A 109 25.63 0.13 18.78
CA SER A 109 26.78 -0.27 19.62
C SER A 109 28.11 0.39 19.24
N ILE A 110 28.17 1.15 18.14
CA ILE A 110 29.38 1.78 17.63
C ILE A 110 29.51 3.20 18.17
N GLN A 111 30.58 3.47 18.92
CA GLN A 111 30.84 4.78 19.53
C GLN A 111 31.92 5.57 18.78
N VAL A 112 31.90 6.89 18.96
CA VAL A 112 32.81 7.84 18.31
C VAL A 112 34.00 8.19 19.23
N PRO A 113 35.28 7.95 18.84
CA PRO A 113 36.44 8.17 19.71
C PRO A 113 36.73 9.62 20.08
N ASN A 114 37.37 9.85 21.24
CA ASN A 114 37.48 11.19 21.85
C ASN A 114 38.29 12.25 21.07
N SER A 115 39.30 11.83 20.29
CA SER A 115 40.21 12.72 19.54
C SER A 115 39.87 12.86 18.06
N PHE A 116 38.67 12.40 17.70
CA PHE A 116 38.25 12.19 16.33
C PHE A 116 38.36 13.46 15.48
N PHE A 117 37.64 14.49 15.85
CA PHE A 117 37.57 15.76 15.14
C PHE A 117 38.79 16.69 15.36
N ASP A 118 39.90 16.21 15.94
CA ASP A 118 41.01 17.04 16.45
C ASP A 118 41.60 18.04 15.46
N GLU A 119 41.84 17.61 14.22
CA GLU A 119 42.42 18.48 13.19
C GLU A 119 41.36 19.35 12.51
N THR A 120 40.09 19.05 12.79
CA THR A 120 38.96 19.35 11.93
C THR A 120 38.33 20.74 12.11
N LYS A 121 39.15 21.80 12.10
CA LYS A 121 38.84 23.06 12.81
C LYS A 121 38.07 24.18 12.08
N LEU A 122 38.19 24.32 10.76
CA LEU A 122 37.51 25.35 9.92
C LEU A 122 35.95 25.24 9.88
N LEU A 123 35.38 24.49 10.82
CA LEU A 123 34.19 23.64 10.70
C LEU A 123 32.86 24.36 10.63
N LYS A 124 32.02 24.02 9.65
CA LYS A 124 30.66 24.52 9.40
C LYS A 124 29.46 23.52 9.33
N VAL A 125 29.49 22.17 9.38
CA VAL A 125 28.28 21.31 9.63
C VAL A 125 28.68 19.90 10.11
N LEU A 126 27.75 19.13 10.69
CA LEU A 126 27.74 17.67 10.75
C LEU A 126 26.29 17.12 10.83
N LYS A 127 26.13 15.80 10.76
CA LYS A 127 24.98 15.06 11.30
C LYS A 127 25.42 13.79 12.02
N LEU A 128 24.57 13.12 12.78
CA LEU A 128 24.68 11.70 13.12
C LEU A 128 23.37 11.02 12.70
N ILE A 129 23.33 9.69 12.53
CA ILE A 129 22.09 8.91 12.53
C ILE A 129 22.30 7.57 13.24
N GLY A 130 21.34 7.01 13.98
CA GLY A 130 21.42 5.62 14.44
C GLY A 130 22.53 5.26 15.44
N PHE A 131 23.36 6.22 15.86
CA PHE A 131 24.49 6.03 16.78
C PHE A 131 24.03 6.01 18.24
N ASP A 132 24.76 5.29 19.10
CA ASP A 132 24.75 5.58 20.54
C ASP A 132 25.91 6.52 20.91
N CYS A 133 25.57 7.76 21.26
CA CYS A 133 26.48 8.81 21.69
C CYS A 133 26.17 9.25 23.12
N LEU A 134 26.23 8.31 24.08
CA LEU A 134 26.19 8.58 25.53
C LEU A 134 27.12 9.70 26.00
N LYS A 135 28.20 9.98 25.25
CA LYS A 135 29.02 11.17 25.39
C LYS A 135 29.62 11.56 24.03
N LEU A 136 29.55 12.84 23.67
CA LEU A 136 30.24 13.32 22.47
C LEU A 136 31.76 13.39 22.69
N PRO A 137 32.57 13.08 21.67
CA PRO A 137 34.02 13.08 21.78
C PRO A 137 34.59 14.48 22.04
N SER A 138 35.59 14.57 22.92
CA SER A 138 36.22 15.84 23.34
C SER A 138 36.73 16.73 22.20
N SER A 139 36.98 16.15 21.03
CA SER A 139 37.35 16.87 19.81
C SER A 139 36.25 17.79 19.25
N PHE A 140 34.96 17.61 19.60
CA PHE A 140 33.85 18.47 19.15
C PHE A 140 34.13 19.97 19.41
N GLY A 141 34.74 20.30 20.55
CA GLY A 141 34.95 21.69 20.96
C GLY A 141 36.05 22.42 20.18
N LEU A 142 36.96 21.70 19.52
CA LEU A 142 38.08 22.29 18.74
C LEU A 142 37.63 22.98 17.45
N LEU A 143 36.36 22.80 17.14
CA LEU A 143 35.71 23.12 15.91
C LEU A 143 34.99 24.44 16.21
N LYS A 144 35.20 25.50 15.42
CA LYS A 144 34.66 26.83 15.79
C LYS A 144 33.81 27.58 14.76
N ASN A 145 33.63 27.12 13.53
CA ASN A 145 33.01 27.93 12.45
C ASN A 145 31.54 27.55 12.09
N LEU A 146 30.84 26.76 12.94
CA LEU A 146 29.65 25.96 12.58
C LEU A 146 28.58 26.69 11.76
N GLN A 147 27.80 25.96 10.97
CA GLN A 147 26.56 26.36 10.30
C GLN A 147 25.44 25.29 10.35
N ALA A 148 25.68 23.97 10.49
CA ALA A 148 24.59 23.02 10.81
C ALA A 148 25.03 21.75 11.60
N LEU A 149 24.48 21.41 12.75
CA LEU A 149 24.56 20.06 13.32
C LEU A 149 23.25 19.31 13.03
N SER A 150 23.30 17.99 13.01
CA SER A 150 22.13 17.15 13.14
C SER A 150 22.48 15.84 13.88
N MET A 151 21.54 15.17 14.53
CA MET A 151 21.73 13.81 15.05
C MET A 151 20.35 13.16 14.96
N TYR A 152 20.12 12.16 14.10
CA TYR A 152 18.78 11.64 13.84
C TYR A 152 18.64 10.20 14.32
N ASN A 153 17.58 9.82 15.04
CA ASN A 153 17.44 8.43 15.54
C ASN A 153 18.70 7.90 16.29
N CYS A 154 19.44 8.77 16.99
CA CYS A 154 20.59 8.41 17.83
C CYS A 154 20.15 8.28 19.29
N GLU A 155 20.82 7.48 20.12
CA GLU A 155 20.74 7.66 21.58
C GLU A 155 21.83 8.68 21.98
N LEU A 156 21.52 9.66 22.82
CA LEU A 156 22.41 10.77 23.18
C LEU A 156 22.46 10.99 24.69
N GLY A 157 23.67 11.16 25.23
CA GLY A 157 23.89 11.52 26.63
C GLY A 157 24.46 12.93 26.79
N ASP A 158 25.72 13.03 27.21
CA ASP A 158 26.42 14.31 27.40
C ASP A 158 26.82 14.94 26.06
N ILE A 159 26.07 15.96 25.63
CA ILE A 159 26.34 16.78 24.44
C ILE A 159 26.79 18.22 24.77
N THR A 160 27.21 18.51 26.00
CA THR A 160 27.60 19.87 26.49
C THR A 160 28.50 20.64 25.53
N ILE A 161 29.45 19.92 24.94
CA ILE A 161 30.43 20.43 23.97
C ILE A 161 29.83 20.99 22.66
N VAL A 162 28.54 20.76 22.38
CA VAL A 162 27.83 21.38 21.23
C VAL A 162 27.61 22.88 21.43
N GLY A 163 27.58 23.38 22.67
CA GLY A 163 27.46 24.81 22.93
C GLY A 163 28.70 25.62 22.52
N GLU A 164 29.87 24.98 22.51
CA GLU A 164 31.15 25.60 22.18
C GLU A 164 31.30 25.99 20.69
N LEU A 165 30.31 25.66 19.86
CA LEU A 165 30.36 25.67 18.38
C LEU A 165 29.78 26.97 17.80
N THR A 166 30.06 28.11 18.45
CA THR A 166 29.30 29.39 18.47
C THR A 166 28.96 30.09 17.13
N ASN A 167 29.36 29.56 15.99
CA ASN A 167 28.93 30.05 14.68
C ASN A 167 27.66 29.35 14.14
N LEU A 168 27.25 28.22 14.73
CA LEU A 168 26.21 27.27 14.30
C LEU A 168 24.92 27.94 13.83
N GLN A 169 24.34 27.47 12.72
CA GLN A 169 23.13 28.01 12.08
C GLN A 169 21.96 27.00 11.98
N ILE A 170 22.10 25.69 12.17
CA ILE A 170 20.99 24.70 11.99
C ILE A 170 21.26 23.48 12.89
N LEU A 171 20.52 23.19 13.96
CA LEU A 171 20.76 22.07 14.88
C LEU A 171 19.58 21.09 14.83
N VAL A 172 19.74 19.86 14.32
CA VAL A 172 18.62 18.97 13.94
C VAL A 172 18.70 17.59 14.60
N LEU A 173 18.14 17.41 15.80
CA LEU A 173 18.19 16.19 16.61
C LEU A 173 17.08 15.14 16.33
N LEU A 174 16.38 15.24 15.18
CA LEU A 174 15.16 14.49 14.83
C LEU A 174 15.21 12.95 15.09
N GLY A 175 14.45 12.46 16.07
CA GLY A 175 14.34 11.04 16.44
C GLY A 175 15.34 10.60 17.52
N SER A 176 16.23 11.48 17.97
CA SER A 176 17.34 11.08 18.84
C SER A 176 17.02 11.25 20.32
N ARG A 177 16.99 10.16 21.09
CA ARG A 177 16.67 10.25 22.52
C ARG A 177 17.74 10.99 23.28
N ILE A 178 17.35 12.00 24.05
CA ILE A 178 18.24 12.76 24.94
C ILE A 178 17.50 13.16 26.21
N GLN A 179 18.13 13.06 27.38
CA GLN A 179 17.48 13.42 28.65
C GLN A 179 17.45 14.94 28.89
N GLN A 180 18.54 15.63 28.56
CA GLN A 180 18.76 17.05 28.89
C GLN A 180 19.47 17.77 27.74
N LEU A 181 18.93 18.91 27.30
CA LEU A 181 19.66 19.84 26.44
C LEU A 181 20.67 20.63 27.30
N PRO A 182 21.95 20.77 26.93
CA PRO A 182 22.93 21.47 27.78
C PRO A 182 22.69 22.99 27.89
N ARG A 183 23.14 23.60 29.00
CA ARG A 183 23.11 25.07 29.20
C ARG A 183 23.95 25.81 28.16
N GLU A 184 25.01 25.15 27.72
CA GLU A 184 26.02 25.64 26.80
C GLU A 184 25.44 25.90 25.41
N ILE A 185 24.36 25.21 25.00
CA ILE A 185 23.67 25.40 23.72
C ILE A 185 23.24 26.87 23.52
N GLY A 186 22.93 27.61 24.59
CA GLY A 186 22.60 29.04 24.50
C GLY A 186 23.74 29.92 23.99
N GLN A 187 24.98 29.44 23.94
CA GLN A 187 26.13 30.18 23.38
C GLN A 187 26.09 30.25 21.84
N LEU A 188 25.19 29.50 21.19
CA LEU A 188 25.04 29.39 19.73
C LEU A 188 24.22 30.55 19.14
N GLN A 189 24.65 31.78 19.38
CA GLN A 189 23.89 33.01 19.04
C GLN A 189 23.58 33.19 17.55
N LYS A 190 24.21 32.41 16.65
CA LYS A 190 24.01 32.43 15.20
C LYS A 190 23.02 31.36 14.69
N LEU A 191 22.43 30.57 15.59
CA LEU A 191 21.52 29.49 15.22
C LEU A 191 20.34 30.07 14.44
N LEU A 192 19.99 29.49 13.29
CA LEU A 192 18.86 29.83 12.42
C LEU A 192 17.79 28.72 12.43
N ILE A 193 18.16 27.44 12.56
CA ILE A 193 17.22 26.32 12.73
C ILE A 193 17.54 25.55 14.01
N LEU A 194 16.53 25.14 14.78
CA LEU A 194 16.63 24.16 15.86
C LEU A 194 15.53 23.12 15.73
N ASP A 195 15.81 21.96 15.15
CA ASP A 195 14.89 20.81 15.14
C ASP A 195 15.28 19.83 16.25
N LEU A 196 14.33 19.51 17.11
CA LEU A 196 14.48 18.57 18.22
C LEU A 196 13.44 17.44 18.12
N ARG A 197 12.75 17.26 16.99
CA ARG A 197 11.58 16.37 16.88
C ARG A 197 11.89 14.95 17.38
N ASP A 198 10.93 14.31 18.03
CA ASP A 198 11.00 12.92 18.51
C ASP A 198 12.23 12.62 19.42
N THR A 199 12.69 13.61 20.22
CA THR A 199 13.85 13.50 21.14
C THR A 199 13.52 13.12 22.58
N TYR A 200 12.29 13.32 23.05
CA TYR A 200 11.82 12.97 24.41
C TYR A 200 12.64 13.58 25.58
N LEU A 201 13.10 14.82 25.42
CA LEU A 201 13.76 15.65 26.43
C LEU A 201 12.93 15.79 27.72
N GLN A 202 13.60 15.60 28.86
CA GLN A 202 13.05 15.88 30.19
C GLN A 202 13.41 17.28 30.70
N VAL A 203 14.56 17.81 30.27
CA VAL A 203 15.13 19.09 30.70
C VAL A 203 15.62 19.90 29.50
N ILE A 204 15.14 21.13 29.34
CA ILE A 204 15.84 22.19 28.61
C ILE A 204 16.10 23.27 29.66
N PRO A 205 17.34 23.64 30.00
CA PRO A 205 17.62 24.61 31.05
C PRO A 205 17.20 26.05 30.72
N SER A 206 16.91 26.83 31.75
CA SER A 206 16.56 28.26 31.62
C SER A 206 17.64 29.10 30.92
N ASN A 207 17.20 30.05 30.10
CA ASN A 207 17.97 30.98 29.28
C ASN A 207 18.79 30.31 28.15
N VAL A 208 18.54 29.04 27.83
CA VAL A 208 19.16 28.39 26.67
C VAL A 208 18.59 28.92 25.38
N LEU A 209 17.25 29.01 25.28
CA LEU A 209 16.59 29.39 24.03
C LEU A 209 16.72 30.90 23.80
N SER A 210 16.65 31.73 24.84
CA SER A 210 16.66 33.20 24.70
C SER A 210 17.95 33.76 24.09
N ASN A 211 19.06 33.03 24.27
CA ASN A 211 20.36 33.44 23.78
C ASN A 211 20.60 33.07 22.31
N LEU A 212 19.75 32.24 21.69
CA LEU A 212 19.81 31.82 20.28
C LEU A 212 19.32 32.92 19.32
N THR A 213 19.67 34.18 19.58
CA THR A 213 19.04 35.41 19.02
C THR A 213 18.91 35.53 17.49
N SER A 214 19.56 34.66 16.72
CA SER A 214 19.41 34.60 15.26
C SER A 214 18.31 33.63 14.76
N LEU A 215 17.65 32.87 15.65
CA LEU A 215 16.81 31.73 15.26
C LEU A 215 15.65 32.13 14.33
N GLU A 216 15.48 31.39 13.23
CA GLU A 216 14.46 31.59 12.19
C GLU A 216 13.46 30.42 12.13
N GLU A 217 13.85 29.18 12.49
CA GLU A 217 12.99 27.98 12.49
C GLU A 217 13.21 27.10 13.75
N LEU A 218 12.16 26.54 14.35
CA LEU A 218 12.23 25.72 15.58
C LEU A 218 11.25 24.54 15.54
N TYR A 219 11.70 23.29 15.54
CA TYR A 219 10.85 22.10 15.42
C TYR A 219 10.87 21.27 16.73
N LEU A 220 9.70 20.90 17.26
CA LEU A 220 9.51 20.44 18.65
C LEU A 220 8.51 19.27 18.83
N ARG A 221 8.03 18.63 17.76
CA ARG A 221 7.15 17.44 17.81
C ARG A 221 7.70 16.39 18.74
N ASN A 222 6.95 15.92 19.74
CA ASN A 222 7.40 14.86 20.67
C ASN A 222 8.78 15.15 21.34
N SER A 223 9.20 16.42 21.42
CA SER A 223 10.54 16.81 21.88
C SER A 223 10.59 17.05 23.37
N PHE A 224 9.98 18.15 23.83
CA PHE A 224 10.05 18.64 25.20
C PHE A 224 8.71 19.22 25.61
N CYS A 225 8.38 19.13 26.89
CA CYS A 225 7.10 19.58 27.41
C CYS A 225 7.14 20.14 28.84
N ASN A 226 8.29 20.14 29.52
CA ASN A 226 8.39 20.52 30.94
C ASN A 226 8.74 22.01 31.12
N TRP A 227 8.00 22.90 30.46
CA TRP A 227 8.26 24.35 30.45
C TRP A 227 8.13 24.98 31.84
N GLU A 228 8.98 25.97 32.15
CA GLU A 228 9.03 26.62 33.47
C GLU A 228 8.10 27.85 33.53
N VAL A 229 7.19 27.84 34.50
CA VAL A 229 6.31 28.95 34.88
C VAL A 229 7.11 30.04 35.60
N GLU A 230 6.95 31.32 35.24
CA GLU A 230 7.82 32.43 35.74
C GLU A 230 7.93 32.55 37.28
N ARG A 231 6.94 32.02 38.02
CA ARG A 231 6.73 32.23 39.46
C ARG A 231 7.58 31.33 40.37
N SER A 232 8.36 30.38 39.83
CA SER A 232 9.12 29.37 40.59
C SER A 232 10.56 29.82 40.96
N ASN A 233 10.88 29.96 42.25
CA ASN A 233 12.22 30.39 42.68
C ASN A 233 13.17 29.20 42.97
N SER A 234 13.49 28.41 41.93
CA SER A 234 14.48 27.33 41.98
C SER A 234 15.80 27.74 41.29
N GLU A 235 16.94 27.18 41.72
CA GLU A 235 18.26 27.47 41.12
C GLU A 235 18.58 26.61 39.87
N ASN A 236 17.70 25.66 39.54
CA ASN A 236 17.80 24.77 38.38
C ASN A 236 16.49 24.77 37.57
N ARG A 237 16.07 25.95 37.13
CA ARG A 237 14.91 26.12 36.23
C ARG A 237 15.10 25.44 34.87
N ASN A 238 14.01 24.89 34.34
CA ASN A 238 13.82 24.62 32.92
C ASN A 238 13.63 25.92 32.12
N ALA A 239 13.56 25.81 30.81
CA ALA A 239 13.30 26.90 29.90
C ALA A 239 11.86 27.37 30.05
N SER A 240 11.69 28.69 30.08
CA SER A 240 10.36 29.30 29.98
C SER A 240 10.09 29.70 28.53
N LEU A 241 8.84 29.59 28.08
CA LEU A 241 8.48 29.97 26.71
C LEU A 241 8.77 31.45 26.41
N LYS A 242 8.85 32.29 27.44
CA LYS A 242 9.25 33.71 27.35
C LYS A 242 10.59 33.90 26.67
N GLU A 243 11.47 32.92 26.75
CA GLU A 243 12.76 32.95 26.06
C GLU A 243 12.61 33.19 24.55
N LEU A 244 11.51 32.71 23.95
CA LEU A 244 11.19 32.89 22.54
C LEU A 244 10.83 34.34 22.16
N THR A 245 10.44 35.21 23.11
CA THR A 245 10.21 36.65 22.85
C THR A 245 11.46 37.37 22.32
N ASN A 246 12.64 36.93 22.79
CA ASN A 246 13.93 37.51 22.45
C ASN A 246 14.44 37.04 21.06
N LEU A 247 13.77 36.07 20.45
CA LEU A 247 14.12 35.50 19.15
C LEU A 247 13.46 36.28 18.02
N HIS A 248 13.86 37.54 17.86
CA HIS A 248 13.23 38.50 16.95
C HIS A 248 13.32 38.15 15.45
N ARG A 249 14.02 37.07 15.08
CA ARG A 249 14.06 36.50 13.73
C ARG A 249 13.13 35.29 13.52
N LEU A 250 12.57 34.73 14.59
CA LEU A 250 11.89 33.44 14.56
C LEU A 250 10.64 33.55 13.69
N ALA A 251 10.63 32.78 12.60
CA ALA A 251 9.66 32.88 11.52
C ALA A 251 8.83 31.60 11.36
N TYR A 252 9.36 30.45 11.82
CA TYR A 252 8.73 29.14 11.75
C TYR A 252 8.86 28.40 13.09
N ILE A 253 7.76 27.79 13.58
CA ILE A 253 7.79 26.80 14.67
C ILE A 253 7.03 25.55 14.22
N GLU A 254 7.56 24.34 14.34
CA GLU A 254 6.79 23.11 14.07
C GLU A 254 6.55 22.33 15.36
N ASP A 255 5.30 21.97 15.62
CA ASP A 255 4.83 21.09 16.68
C ASP A 255 5.35 21.38 18.11
N LEU A 256 5.39 22.65 18.51
CA LEU A 256 5.67 23.05 19.90
C LEU A 256 4.56 22.55 20.83
N TYR A 257 4.90 21.69 21.80
CA TYR A 257 3.95 21.16 22.80
C TYR A 257 4.14 21.79 24.18
N VAL A 258 3.03 22.25 24.79
CA VAL A 258 2.98 23.01 26.06
C VAL A 258 1.86 22.45 26.94
N PRO A 259 2.10 21.47 27.82
CA PRO A 259 1.05 20.83 28.63
C PRO A 259 0.39 21.78 29.63
N ASP A 260 1.20 22.62 30.27
CA ASP A 260 0.76 23.57 31.29
C ASP A 260 0.59 24.97 30.65
N PRO A 261 -0.64 25.52 30.55
CA PRO A 261 -0.85 26.83 29.98
C PRO A 261 -0.32 27.97 30.86
N GLU A 262 -0.09 27.78 32.17
CA GLU A 262 0.60 28.79 33.01
C GLU A 262 2.07 28.98 32.61
N ALA A 263 2.64 28.07 31.81
CA ALA A 263 3.96 28.26 31.23
C ALA A 263 3.96 29.23 30.03
N TRP A 264 2.79 29.66 29.53
CA TRP A 264 2.67 30.62 28.44
C TRP A 264 2.66 32.07 28.94
N PRO A 265 3.67 32.91 28.61
CA PRO A 265 3.77 34.26 29.14
C PRO A 265 2.79 35.24 28.48
N MET A 266 2.21 36.14 29.28
CA MET A 266 1.38 37.27 28.84
C MET A 266 2.00 38.16 27.74
N ASP A 267 3.32 38.22 27.64
CA ASP A 267 4.06 39.02 26.66
C ASP A 267 4.57 38.22 25.44
N LEU A 268 4.33 36.91 25.36
CA LEU A 268 4.74 36.07 24.24
C LEU A 268 3.69 36.03 23.13
N TYR A 269 4.01 36.68 22.00
CA TYR A 269 3.15 36.74 20.81
C TYR A 269 3.98 36.70 19.51
N PHE A 270 3.53 35.91 18.54
CA PHE A 270 4.27 35.55 17.32
C PHE A 270 3.83 36.29 16.06
N GLU A 271 3.61 37.60 16.18
CA GLU A 271 3.06 38.48 15.13
C GLU A 271 3.72 38.29 13.76
N LYS A 272 5.06 38.28 13.75
CA LYS A 272 5.93 38.31 12.56
C LYS A 272 6.30 36.92 12.03
N MET A 273 5.80 35.85 12.65
CA MET A 273 5.97 34.51 12.11
C MET A 273 5.22 34.35 10.79
N LYS A 274 5.72 33.44 9.96
CA LYS A 274 5.20 33.11 8.64
C LYS A 274 4.31 31.87 8.70
N SER A 275 4.68 30.92 9.55
CA SER A 275 3.92 29.69 9.82
C SER A 275 4.31 29.20 11.22
N TYR A 276 3.41 28.50 11.90
CA TYR A 276 3.77 27.74 13.10
C TYR A 276 2.80 26.56 13.31
N THR A 277 3.16 25.57 14.12
CA THR A 277 2.24 24.60 14.70
C THR A 277 2.51 24.50 16.19
N ILE A 278 1.49 24.80 17.00
CA ILE A 278 1.61 24.92 18.46
C ILE A 278 0.45 24.17 19.12
N PHE A 279 0.75 23.37 20.13
CA PHE A 279 -0.20 22.56 20.90
C PHE A 279 -0.09 22.94 22.39
N ILE A 280 -1.18 23.45 22.98
CA ILE A 280 -1.27 23.81 24.40
C ILE A 280 -2.29 22.89 25.09
N GLY A 281 -1.98 22.41 26.29
CA GLY A 281 -2.84 21.55 27.11
C GLY A 281 -2.59 20.05 26.95
N ASP A 282 -3.63 19.23 27.11
CA ASP A 282 -3.50 17.76 27.13
C ASP A 282 -3.06 17.16 25.78
N ARG A 283 -2.60 15.90 25.82
CA ARG A 283 -1.98 15.24 24.66
C ARG A 283 -2.95 15.03 23.51
N TRP A 284 -2.55 15.47 22.32
CA TRP A 284 -3.25 15.24 21.06
C TRP A 284 -2.88 13.88 20.46
N THR A 285 -3.87 13.18 19.89
CA THR A 285 -3.72 11.78 19.42
C THR A 285 -3.53 11.61 17.91
N GLU A 286 -3.67 12.68 17.13
CA GLU A 286 -3.58 12.64 15.66
C GLU A 286 -2.25 13.18 15.14
N THR A 287 -1.53 12.37 14.36
CA THR A 287 -0.36 12.81 13.60
C THR A 287 -0.79 13.41 12.27
N HIS A 288 -0.73 14.74 12.15
CA HIS A 288 -0.92 15.40 10.87
C HIS A 288 0.37 15.36 10.04
N ASN A 289 0.23 15.17 8.73
CA ASN A 289 1.27 15.60 7.79
C ASN A 289 1.16 17.13 7.71
N GLY A 290 2.19 17.86 8.15
CA GLY A 290 2.14 19.32 8.25
C GLY A 290 2.07 19.98 6.88
N ASP A 291 1.03 20.78 6.62
CA ASP A 291 1.02 21.69 5.47
C ASP A 291 1.96 22.86 5.77
N HIS A 292 3.19 22.78 5.25
CA HIS A 292 4.23 23.79 5.41
C HIS A 292 3.77 25.15 4.82
N GLY A 293 3.34 26.08 5.68
CA GLY A 293 2.97 27.43 5.25
C GLY A 293 1.84 28.13 6.02
N LEU A 294 1.21 27.47 7.01
CA LEU A 294 0.11 28.03 7.80
C LEU A 294 0.50 28.26 9.28
N LYS A 295 -0.17 29.19 9.96
CA LYS A 295 -0.12 29.39 11.41
C LYS A 295 -1.21 28.59 12.11
N VAL A 296 -0.86 27.43 12.66
CA VAL A 296 -1.72 26.46 13.33
C VAL A 296 -1.55 26.56 14.85
N LEU A 297 -2.65 26.79 15.57
CA LEU A 297 -2.72 26.67 17.03
C LEU A 297 -3.72 25.58 17.43
N LYS A 298 -3.40 24.83 18.47
CA LYS A 298 -4.22 23.77 19.06
C LYS A 298 -4.31 23.97 20.57
N LEU A 299 -5.51 24.08 21.14
CA LEU A 299 -5.75 24.34 22.57
C LEU A 299 -6.60 23.20 23.17
N LYS A 300 -6.13 22.54 24.24
CA LYS A 300 -6.82 21.45 24.96
C LYS A 300 -6.79 21.66 26.48
N LEU A 301 -7.53 22.66 26.94
CA LEU A 301 -7.33 23.29 28.25
C LEU A 301 -8.20 22.65 29.34
N ASN A 302 -7.70 21.59 29.97
CA ASN A 302 -8.44 20.79 30.96
C ASN A 302 -8.56 21.41 32.38
N GLN A 303 -8.35 22.72 32.54
CA GLN A 303 -8.54 23.45 33.80
C GLN A 303 -9.09 24.87 33.53
N HIS A 304 -9.76 25.47 34.53
CA HIS A 304 -10.26 26.85 34.51
C HIS A 304 -9.12 27.88 34.58
N LEU A 305 -8.33 27.95 33.52
CA LEU A 305 -7.34 28.97 33.29
C LEU A 305 -7.97 30.09 32.47
N GLN A 306 -7.99 31.31 33.03
CA GLN A 306 -8.13 32.50 32.20
C GLN A 306 -6.98 32.46 31.19
N LEU A 307 -7.30 32.56 29.90
CA LEU A 307 -6.30 32.63 28.85
C LEU A 307 -5.37 33.80 29.15
N GLU A 308 -4.09 33.53 29.43
CA GLU A 308 -3.13 34.61 29.64
C GLU A 308 -3.07 35.45 28.35
N ASP A 309 -2.94 36.78 28.50
CA ASP A 309 -2.94 37.77 27.41
C ASP A 309 -2.16 37.35 26.15
N GLY A 310 -1.07 36.60 26.30
CA GLY A 310 -0.24 36.09 25.21
C GLY A 310 -0.95 35.05 24.34
N ILE A 311 -1.69 34.11 24.95
CA ILE A 311 -2.48 33.11 24.21
C ILE A 311 -3.64 33.79 23.49
N GLU A 312 -4.36 34.68 24.18
CA GLU A 312 -5.46 35.46 23.57
C GLU A 312 -4.97 36.25 22.34
N ARG A 313 -3.81 36.91 22.43
CA ARG A 313 -3.20 37.62 21.28
C ARG A 313 -2.81 36.69 20.13
N MET A 314 -2.30 35.48 20.41
CA MET A 314 -2.00 34.50 19.35
C MET A 314 -3.23 34.06 18.57
N VAL A 315 -4.35 33.84 19.25
CA VAL A 315 -5.62 33.37 18.67
C VAL A 315 -6.15 34.33 17.58
N LYS A 316 -5.71 35.59 17.58
CA LYS A 316 -6.04 36.63 16.59
C LYS A 316 -5.15 36.59 15.33
N ASN A 317 -4.03 35.85 15.34
CA ASN A 317 -3.05 35.79 14.26
C ASN A 317 -2.61 34.35 13.96
N VAL A 318 -3.63 33.52 13.71
CA VAL A 318 -3.56 32.15 13.21
C VAL A 318 -4.28 32.05 11.87
N ASP A 319 -3.83 31.13 11.03
CA ASP A 319 -4.55 30.68 9.84
C ASP A 319 -5.42 29.46 10.15
N VAL A 320 -5.02 28.63 11.13
CA VAL A 320 -5.76 27.43 11.55
C VAL A 320 -5.82 27.36 13.08
N LEU A 321 -7.01 27.09 13.61
CA LEU A 321 -7.24 26.94 15.04
C LEU A 321 -7.96 25.63 15.34
N TYR A 322 -7.45 24.85 16.28
CA TYR A 322 -8.09 23.69 16.86
C TYR A 322 -8.39 23.95 18.34
N LEU A 323 -9.65 23.81 18.75
CA LEU A 323 -10.10 23.87 20.13
C LEU A 323 -10.62 22.49 20.54
N ASP A 324 -10.06 21.87 21.58
CA ASP A 324 -10.47 20.57 22.13
C ASP A 324 -10.67 20.74 23.65
N GLU A 325 -11.58 19.99 24.28
CA GLU A 325 -11.82 19.97 25.74
C GLU A 325 -11.50 21.29 26.51
N LEU A 326 -12.06 22.44 26.11
CA LEU A 326 -11.80 23.71 26.81
C LEU A 326 -12.68 23.80 28.06
N ASN A 327 -12.16 23.33 29.18
CA ASN A 327 -12.81 23.43 30.50
C ASN A 327 -12.43 24.77 31.17
N GLY A 328 -12.57 25.87 30.43
CA GLY A 328 -11.98 27.19 30.71
C GLY A 328 -12.96 28.33 31.00
N GLY A 329 -14.26 28.09 30.90
CA GLY A 329 -15.33 29.11 30.98
C GLY A 329 -15.74 29.74 29.64
N VAL A 330 -15.03 29.40 28.56
CA VAL A 330 -15.30 29.86 27.18
C VAL A 330 -16.65 29.35 26.70
N GLN A 331 -17.56 30.28 26.42
CA GLN A 331 -18.93 30.02 25.98
C GLN A 331 -19.15 30.50 24.55
N ASP A 332 -18.61 31.67 24.18
CA ASP A 332 -18.94 32.34 22.93
C ASP A 332 -17.64 32.71 22.19
N VAL A 333 -17.21 31.87 21.25
CA VAL A 333 -15.81 31.83 20.74
C VAL A 333 -15.30 33.18 20.22
N LEU A 334 -16.12 33.97 19.51
CA LEU A 334 -15.71 35.29 19.02
C LEU A 334 -15.61 36.36 20.12
N SER A 335 -16.47 36.36 21.14
CA SER A 335 -16.45 37.38 22.20
C SER A 335 -15.46 37.06 23.31
N ASP A 336 -15.20 35.78 23.54
CA ASP A 336 -14.36 35.31 24.63
C ASP A 336 -12.87 35.19 24.20
N LEU A 337 -12.62 35.14 22.88
CA LEU A 337 -11.27 35.10 22.28
C LEU A 337 -10.95 36.32 21.39
N ASP A 338 -11.93 37.19 21.15
CA ASP A 338 -11.85 38.40 20.31
C ASP A 338 -11.50 38.10 18.82
N GLU A 339 -11.23 39.13 18.01
CA GLU A 339 -11.31 39.05 16.54
C GLU A 339 -10.31 38.11 15.84
N PHE A 340 -10.80 37.48 14.76
CA PHE A 340 -10.08 36.54 13.89
C PHE A 340 -9.80 37.11 12.48
N PRO A 341 -8.91 38.11 12.32
CA PRO A 341 -8.65 38.74 11.03
C PRO A 341 -7.97 37.83 10.00
N HIS A 342 -7.21 36.81 10.43
CA HIS A 342 -6.43 35.95 9.53
C HIS A 342 -6.94 34.50 9.39
N LEU A 343 -7.86 34.06 10.24
CA LEU A 343 -8.23 32.65 10.35
C LEU A 343 -8.86 32.11 9.06
N GLN A 344 -8.25 31.06 8.52
CA GLN A 344 -8.66 30.33 7.30
C GLN A 344 -9.35 28.99 7.62
N SER A 345 -9.08 28.37 8.77
CA SER A 345 -9.77 27.14 9.19
C SER A 345 -9.97 27.05 10.71
N LEU A 346 -11.20 26.78 11.16
CA LEU A 346 -11.56 26.62 12.56
C LEU A 346 -12.07 25.20 12.83
N PHE A 347 -11.45 24.50 13.77
CA PHE A 347 -11.82 23.18 14.26
C PHE A 347 -12.16 23.28 15.75
N VAL A 348 -13.32 22.79 16.17
CA VAL A 348 -13.76 22.76 17.58
C VAL A 348 -14.29 21.37 17.89
N GLN A 349 -13.68 20.65 18.82
CA GLN A 349 -14.04 19.28 19.17
C GLN A 349 -14.25 19.05 20.68
N ASN A 350 -15.09 18.08 21.06
CA ASN A 350 -15.32 17.60 22.44
C ASN A 350 -15.63 18.69 23.50
N ASN A 351 -16.10 19.86 23.06
CA ASN A 351 -16.23 21.04 23.91
C ASN A 351 -17.60 21.10 24.60
N VAL A 352 -17.60 21.14 25.94
CA VAL A 352 -18.83 21.08 26.75
C VAL A 352 -19.32 22.44 27.28
N GLU A 353 -18.52 23.49 27.21
CA GLU A 353 -18.90 24.83 27.73
C GLU A 353 -19.37 25.79 26.62
N ILE A 354 -18.85 25.63 25.41
CA ILE A 354 -19.16 26.46 24.23
C ILE A 354 -20.65 26.37 23.86
N LYS A 355 -21.28 27.55 23.69
CA LYS A 355 -22.69 27.81 23.37
C LYS A 355 -22.85 28.46 21.99
N CYS A 356 -21.91 29.30 21.53
CA CYS A 356 -21.86 29.70 20.11
C CYS A 356 -20.44 29.96 19.61
N ILE A 357 -20.29 30.10 18.28
CA ILE A 357 -19.02 30.45 17.63
C ILE A 357 -18.87 31.97 17.44
N ALA A 358 -19.98 32.70 17.25
CA ALA A 358 -19.97 34.16 17.27
C ALA A 358 -21.29 34.78 17.79
N VAL A 359 -21.18 35.87 18.53
CA VAL A 359 -22.32 36.75 18.87
C VAL A 359 -22.22 38.02 18.03
N SER A 360 -23.33 38.53 17.50
CA SER A 360 -23.36 39.87 16.92
C SER A 360 -23.36 40.92 18.03
N SER A 361 -22.25 41.65 18.20
CA SER A 361 -22.24 42.85 19.03
C SER A 361 -23.15 43.93 18.43
N SER A 362 -23.75 44.78 19.29
CA SER A 362 -24.42 46.02 18.86
C SER A 362 -23.43 47.09 18.41
N ASP A 363 -22.14 46.89 18.69
CA ASP A 363 -21.10 47.90 18.58
C ASP A 363 -20.27 47.65 17.29
N ASP A 364 -20.05 48.71 16.51
CA ASP A 364 -19.48 48.72 15.15
C ASP A 364 -18.04 48.16 15.01
N HIS A 365 -17.43 47.67 16.08
CA HIS A 365 -16.01 47.29 16.10
C HIS A 365 -15.72 45.96 15.40
N HIS A 366 -16.55 44.92 15.63
CA HIS A 366 -16.41 43.57 15.04
C HIS A 366 -16.77 43.52 13.54
N SER A 367 -16.03 44.26 12.74
CA SER A 367 -16.35 44.69 11.37
C SER A 367 -16.07 43.65 10.26
N GLY A 368 -16.23 42.35 10.58
CA GLY A 368 -16.11 41.23 9.64
C GLY A 368 -15.72 39.91 10.29
N ALA A 369 -16.57 39.40 11.18
CA ALA A 369 -16.36 38.14 11.91
C ALA A 369 -15.99 36.99 10.96
N PHE A 370 -14.83 36.36 11.17
CA PHE A 370 -14.34 35.24 10.35
C PHE A 370 -14.31 35.54 8.83
N SER A 371 -14.06 36.79 8.44
CA SER A 371 -14.09 37.23 7.03
C SER A 371 -13.09 36.54 6.09
N ASN A 372 -12.04 35.91 6.63
CA ASN A 372 -11.07 35.11 5.87
C ASN A 372 -11.28 33.59 5.99
N LEU A 373 -12.27 33.12 6.76
CA LEU A 373 -12.46 31.71 7.08
C LEU A 373 -12.93 30.93 5.85
N GLU A 374 -12.20 29.87 5.48
CA GLU A 374 -12.52 28.97 4.38
C GLU A 374 -13.11 27.63 4.86
N SER A 375 -12.78 27.19 6.08
CA SER A 375 -13.28 25.94 6.66
C SER A 375 -13.74 26.12 8.11
N LEU A 376 -14.88 25.53 8.45
CA LEU A 376 -15.38 25.41 9.82
C LEU A 376 -15.70 23.94 10.10
N SER A 377 -15.21 23.39 11.21
CA SER A 377 -15.45 22.00 11.62
C SER A 377 -15.78 21.96 13.11
N LEU A 378 -16.96 21.48 13.46
CA LEU A 378 -17.45 21.36 14.83
C LEU A 378 -17.73 19.87 15.09
N ASN A 379 -17.20 19.28 16.16
CA ASN A 379 -17.36 17.85 16.47
C ASN A 379 -17.65 17.64 17.97
N ASN A 380 -18.73 16.96 18.36
CA ASN A 380 -19.04 16.68 19.78
C ASN A 380 -19.07 17.96 20.66
N VAL A 381 -19.43 19.12 20.10
CA VAL A 381 -19.55 20.39 20.84
C VAL A 381 -20.92 20.39 21.54
N SER A 382 -20.97 19.71 22.68
CA SER A 382 -22.22 19.20 23.26
C SER A 382 -23.23 20.28 23.67
N ASN A 383 -22.78 21.47 24.08
CA ASN A 383 -23.65 22.57 24.51
C ASN A 383 -23.84 23.71 23.51
N LEU A 384 -23.29 23.56 22.29
CA LEU A 384 -23.49 24.53 21.20
C LEU A 384 -24.99 24.70 20.93
N LYS A 385 -25.47 25.94 20.84
CA LYS A 385 -26.88 26.29 20.56
C LYS A 385 -27.07 26.86 19.16
N HIS A 386 -26.10 27.65 18.71
CA HIS A 386 -26.08 28.36 17.43
C HIS A 386 -24.65 28.39 16.90
N ILE A 387 -24.43 28.38 15.58
CA ILE A 387 -23.10 28.78 15.06
C ILE A 387 -22.91 30.27 15.33
N CYS A 388 -23.89 31.11 14.93
CA CYS A 388 -23.88 32.54 15.26
C CYS A 388 -25.20 33.03 15.88
N GLN A 389 -25.09 33.88 16.89
CA GLN A 389 -26.20 34.49 17.61
C GLN A 389 -26.41 35.94 17.13
N GLY A 390 -27.26 36.09 16.10
CA GLY A 390 -27.70 37.40 15.58
C GLY A 390 -27.27 37.70 14.14
N PRO A 391 -27.59 38.91 13.63
CA PRO A 391 -27.24 39.32 12.27
C PRO A 391 -25.73 39.62 12.15
N LEU A 392 -25.13 39.18 11.05
CA LEU A 392 -23.70 39.39 10.78
C LEU A 392 -23.51 40.53 9.77
N ASN A 393 -22.33 41.14 9.80
CA ASN A 393 -21.86 42.07 8.77
C ASN A 393 -21.66 41.31 7.43
N GLU A 394 -21.97 41.93 6.28
CA GLU A 394 -21.83 41.34 4.93
C GLU A 394 -20.46 40.70 4.65
N LYS A 395 -19.39 41.18 5.31
CA LYS A 395 -18.04 40.64 5.18
C LYS A 395 -17.80 39.32 5.93
N SER A 396 -18.71 38.93 6.82
CA SER A 396 -18.51 37.81 7.76
C SER A 396 -18.65 36.48 7.04
N PHE A 397 -17.77 35.52 7.33
CA PHE A 397 -17.68 34.20 6.67
C PHE A 397 -17.55 34.19 5.13
N LEU A 398 -17.34 35.35 4.49
CA LEU A 398 -17.45 35.55 3.04
C LEU A 398 -16.71 34.50 2.20
N LYS A 399 -15.57 34.00 2.69
CA LYS A 399 -14.72 33.01 2.02
C LYS A 399 -15.01 31.54 2.34
N ILE A 400 -15.99 31.22 3.19
CA ILE A 400 -16.24 29.83 3.61
C ILE A 400 -16.51 28.97 2.37
N LYS A 401 -15.82 27.83 2.31
CA LYS A 401 -15.95 26.76 1.31
C LYS A 401 -16.40 25.46 1.95
N VAL A 402 -16.08 25.21 3.22
CA VAL A 402 -16.39 23.97 3.92
C VAL A 402 -17.01 24.26 5.29
N ILE A 403 -18.13 23.62 5.61
CA ILE A 403 -18.68 23.56 6.97
C ILE A 403 -18.93 22.09 7.32
N LYS A 404 -18.45 21.64 8.48
CA LYS A 404 -18.70 20.31 9.06
C LYS A 404 -19.22 20.46 10.49
N VAL A 405 -20.30 19.75 10.85
CA VAL A 405 -20.92 19.82 12.19
C VAL A 405 -21.35 18.42 12.64
N GLN A 406 -20.47 17.70 13.33
CA GLN A 406 -20.67 16.35 13.85
C GLN A 406 -20.99 16.36 15.35
N GLN A 407 -21.85 15.46 15.85
CA GLN A 407 -22.11 15.16 17.26
C GLN A 407 -22.48 16.36 18.17
N CYS A 408 -22.74 17.56 17.62
CA CYS A 408 -23.14 18.74 18.37
C CYS A 408 -24.61 18.59 18.78
N HIS A 409 -24.87 18.03 19.96
CA HIS A 409 -26.20 17.54 20.27
C HIS A 409 -27.23 18.63 20.58
N ASN A 410 -26.86 19.78 21.18
CA ASN A 410 -27.81 20.79 21.65
C ASN A 410 -28.13 21.94 20.66
N ILE A 411 -27.52 21.96 19.47
CA ILE A 411 -27.77 23.00 18.47
C ILE A 411 -29.11 22.76 17.79
N LYS A 412 -29.94 23.81 17.68
CA LYS A 412 -31.26 23.74 17.03
C LYS A 412 -31.24 24.14 15.57
N CYS A 413 -30.40 25.12 15.23
CA CYS A 413 -30.19 25.51 13.85
C CYS A 413 -28.75 25.98 13.62
N LEU A 414 -28.22 25.67 12.43
CA LEU A 414 -26.88 26.10 12.04
C LEU A 414 -26.88 27.59 11.71
N PHE A 415 -27.85 28.04 10.92
CA PHE A 415 -27.85 29.36 10.31
C PHE A 415 -29.14 30.15 10.57
N ILE A 416 -29.00 31.47 10.58
CA ILE A 416 -30.10 32.43 10.43
C ILE A 416 -30.00 33.01 9.02
N LYS A 417 -31.09 33.38 8.34
CA LYS A 417 -31.05 33.89 6.93
C LYS A 417 -30.00 34.97 6.69
N SER A 418 -29.80 35.89 7.64
CA SER A 418 -28.78 36.96 7.59
C SER A 418 -27.34 36.46 7.49
N MET A 419 -27.06 35.20 7.83
CA MET A 419 -25.73 34.58 7.67
C MET A 419 -25.48 34.11 6.24
N ILE A 420 -26.53 33.82 5.47
CA ILE A 420 -26.44 33.17 4.16
C ILE A 420 -25.84 34.11 3.11
N GLU A 421 -26.09 35.41 3.23
CA GLU A 421 -25.46 36.45 2.41
C GLU A 421 -23.93 36.48 2.57
N GLY A 422 -23.43 36.04 3.74
CA GLY A 422 -22.01 35.82 4.02
C GLY A 422 -21.46 34.44 3.60
N LEU A 423 -22.26 33.56 2.97
CA LEU A 423 -21.82 32.22 2.54
C LEU A 423 -21.84 31.98 1.00
N PRO A 424 -21.45 32.94 0.13
CA PRO A 424 -21.55 32.78 -1.33
C PRO A 424 -20.55 31.76 -1.91
N HIS A 425 -19.50 31.41 -1.16
CA HIS A 425 -18.43 30.51 -1.60
C HIS A 425 -18.55 29.08 -1.05
N LEU A 426 -19.58 28.76 -0.26
CA LEU A 426 -19.74 27.44 0.38
C LEU A 426 -19.84 26.33 -0.68
N VAL A 427 -18.97 25.32 -0.60
CA VAL A 427 -18.82 24.21 -1.57
C VAL A 427 -19.22 22.86 -0.95
N ASP A 428 -18.88 22.60 0.32
CA ASP A 428 -19.19 21.37 1.06
C ASP A 428 -19.85 21.71 2.40
N LEU A 429 -21.04 21.15 2.65
CA LEU A 429 -21.75 21.27 3.92
C LEU A 429 -22.06 19.88 4.47
N GLU A 430 -21.50 19.55 5.63
CA GLU A 430 -21.66 18.29 6.33
C GLU A 430 -22.23 18.53 7.73
N VAL A 431 -23.29 17.80 8.09
CA VAL A 431 -23.94 17.84 9.40
C VAL A 431 -24.27 16.41 9.81
N SER A 432 -23.74 15.93 10.92
CA SER A 432 -23.87 14.53 11.35
C SER A 432 -24.14 14.37 12.86
N GLU A 433 -24.96 13.39 13.26
CA GLU A 433 -25.14 12.94 14.65
C GLU A 433 -25.59 14.03 15.66
N CYS A 434 -26.20 15.11 15.18
CA CYS A 434 -26.67 16.24 15.99
C CYS A 434 -28.16 16.06 16.33
N LYS A 435 -28.48 15.94 17.63
CA LYS A 435 -29.77 15.42 18.12
C LYS A 435 -30.93 16.41 18.12
N LEU A 436 -30.67 17.71 18.35
CA LEU A 436 -31.74 18.72 18.51
C LEU A 436 -31.90 19.67 17.31
N ILE A 437 -31.20 19.47 16.19
CA ILE A 437 -31.34 20.35 15.02
C ILE A 437 -32.74 20.18 14.44
N ASP A 438 -33.59 21.21 14.55
CA ASP A 438 -34.94 21.25 14.00
C ASP A 438 -34.99 21.91 12.61
N ALA A 439 -34.06 22.82 12.29
CA ALA A 439 -33.86 23.34 10.93
C ALA A 439 -32.40 23.71 10.60
N ILE A 440 -31.95 23.58 9.35
CA ILE A 440 -30.59 24.03 8.96
C ILE A 440 -30.47 25.56 8.93
N VAL A 441 -31.46 26.26 8.37
CA VAL A 441 -31.56 27.73 8.30
C VAL A 441 -32.89 28.20 8.89
N VAL A 442 -32.91 29.31 9.64
CA VAL A 442 -34.12 29.86 10.28
C VAL A 442 -34.34 31.34 9.97
N GLY A 443 -35.62 31.71 9.83
CA GLY A 443 -36.10 33.09 9.81
C GLY A 443 -36.06 33.77 8.44
N GLY A 444 -36.92 34.77 8.22
CA GLY A 444 -37.02 35.50 6.96
C GLY A 444 -38.23 35.15 6.11
N LYS A 445 -38.30 35.78 4.93
CA LYS A 445 -39.41 35.71 3.94
C LYS A 445 -38.94 35.60 2.50
N GLU A 446 -37.64 35.56 2.27
CA GLU A 446 -36.99 35.68 0.96
C GLU A 446 -36.32 34.36 0.58
N ARG A 447 -36.15 34.13 -0.72
CA ARG A 447 -35.55 32.90 -1.26
C ARG A 447 -34.04 32.89 -1.02
N ILE A 448 -33.54 31.77 -0.53
CA ILE A 448 -32.13 31.49 -0.30
C ILE A 448 -31.52 30.81 -1.53
N VAL A 449 -30.28 31.17 -1.86
CA VAL A 449 -29.48 30.51 -2.88
C VAL A 449 -28.10 30.21 -2.30
N PHE A 450 -27.62 28.98 -2.43
CA PHE A 450 -26.23 28.60 -2.15
C PHE A 450 -25.49 28.41 -3.48
N PRO A 451 -24.89 29.48 -4.05
CA PRO A 451 -24.54 29.50 -5.47
C PRO A 451 -23.33 28.63 -5.84
N GLN A 452 -22.50 28.21 -4.89
CA GLN A 452 -21.30 27.39 -5.14
C GLN A 452 -21.30 26.00 -4.48
N LEU A 453 -22.38 25.63 -3.78
CA LEU A 453 -22.46 24.37 -3.05
C LEU A 453 -22.46 23.20 -4.03
N ARG A 454 -21.49 22.29 -3.91
CA ARG A 454 -21.33 21.07 -4.74
C ARG A 454 -21.60 19.79 -3.96
N SER A 455 -21.43 19.81 -2.64
CA SER A 455 -21.57 18.66 -1.76
C SER A 455 -22.41 19.03 -0.54
N LEU A 456 -23.43 18.22 -0.24
CA LEU A 456 -24.26 18.32 0.95
C LEU A 456 -24.34 16.95 1.61
N ARG A 457 -24.12 16.86 2.93
CA ARG A 457 -24.23 15.63 3.72
C ARG A 457 -24.99 15.93 5.02
N LEU A 458 -26.13 15.26 5.24
CA LEU A 458 -26.96 15.41 6.44
C LEU A 458 -27.23 14.01 7.02
N GLN A 459 -26.65 13.62 8.16
CA GLN A 459 -26.71 12.24 8.67
C GLN A 459 -27.08 12.15 10.17
N ARG A 460 -27.96 11.23 10.58
CA ARG A 460 -28.30 10.98 12.01
C ARG A 460 -28.78 12.25 12.72
N LEU A 461 -29.76 12.92 12.12
CA LEU A 461 -30.37 14.18 12.57
C LEU A 461 -31.87 13.96 12.92
N PRO A 462 -32.19 13.31 14.06
CA PRO A 462 -33.54 12.83 14.34
C PRO A 462 -34.60 13.92 14.60
N ALA A 463 -34.19 15.16 14.88
CA ALA A 463 -35.10 16.28 15.10
C ALA A 463 -35.39 17.13 13.84
N LEU A 464 -34.68 16.91 12.72
CA LEU A 464 -34.68 17.84 11.60
C LEU A 464 -36.02 17.78 10.83
N LEU A 465 -36.70 18.93 10.77
CA LEU A 465 -37.98 19.10 10.08
C LEU A 465 -37.80 19.74 8.70
N CYS A 466 -36.87 20.69 8.56
CA CYS A 466 -36.62 21.37 7.28
C CYS A 466 -35.18 21.89 7.13
N PHE A 467 -34.82 22.26 5.90
CA PHE A 467 -33.60 23.00 5.62
C PHE A 467 -33.82 24.51 5.84
N TYR A 468 -35.02 25.04 5.60
CA TYR A 468 -35.31 26.47 5.76
C TYR A 468 -36.65 26.75 6.48
N MET A 469 -36.56 27.21 7.72
CA MET A 469 -37.70 27.55 8.57
C MET A 469 -38.10 29.02 8.39
N HIS A 470 -38.72 29.34 7.25
CA HIS A 470 -39.19 30.69 6.89
C HIS A 470 -40.61 30.99 7.44
N SER A 471 -41.02 32.27 7.49
CA SER A 471 -42.31 32.64 8.14
C SER A 471 -43.58 32.15 7.44
N SER A 472 -43.46 31.51 6.27
CA SER A 472 -44.57 30.92 5.52
C SER A 472 -44.45 29.40 5.40
N TYR A 473 -43.46 28.80 6.05
CA TYR A 473 -43.22 27.36 6.06
C TYR A 473 -44.41 26.61 6.66
N ARG A 474 -44.85 25.53 6.00
CA ARG A 474 -46.09 24.81 6.36
C ARG A 474 -45.90 23.43 6.99
N GLY A 475 -44.68 23.03 7.33
CA GLY A 475 -44.42 21.75 8.00
C GLY A 475 -44.61 20.53 7.10
N LEU A 476 -44.16 20.59 5.84
CA LEU A 476 -44.47 19.56 4.83
C LEU A 476 -43.26 18.91 4.14
N ALA A 477 -42.10 19.58 4.06
CA ALA A 477 -40.94 19.09 3.31
C ALA A 477 -39.60 19.58 3.88
N LEU A 478 -38.52 18.85 3.58
CA LEU A 478 -37.15 19.23 3.89
C LEU A 478 -36.71 20.49 3.12
N PHE A 479 -36.91 20.50 1.80
CA PHE A 479 -36.60 21.62 0.92
C PHE A 479 -37.88 22.15 0.25
N ASP A 480 -37.98 23.46 0.03
CA ASP A 480 -39.14 24.12 -0.56
C ASP A 480 -38.73 25.16 -1.63
N GLU A 481 -39.72 25.80 -2.26
CA GLU A 481 -39.52 26.83 -3.31
C GLU A 481 -38.63 28.01 -2.85
N MET A 482 -38.43 28.17 -1.54
CA MET A 482 -37.66 29.25 -0.94
C MET A 482 -36.16 28.91 -0.80
N ILE A 483 -35.67 27.78 -1.34
CA ILE A 483 -34.24 27.44 -1.37
C ILE A 483 -33.74 26.92 -2.74
N SER A 484 -32.45 27.11 -3.05
CA SER A 484 -31.83 26.75 -4.32
C SER A 484 -30.32 26.44 -4.18
N PHE A 485 -29.84 25.42 -4.91
CA PHE A 485 -28.45 24.91 -4.85
C PHE A 485 -27.87 24.69 -6.28
N PRO A 486 -27.73 25.74 -7.11
CA PRO A 486 -27.55 25.61 -8.56
C PRO A 486 -26.26 24.91 -9.04
N ASN A 487 -25.30 24.64 -8.15
CA ASN A 487 -24.06 23.93 -8.44
C ASN A 487 -23.93 22.57 -7.74
N LEU A 488 -24.98 22.08 -7.08
CA LEU A 488 -24.90 20.86 -6.28
C LEU A 488 -24.63 19.65 -7.19
N GLU A 489 -23.61 18.84 -6.87
CA GLU A 489 -23.21 17.66 -7.64
C GLU A 489 -23.44 16.35 -6.87
N ARG A 490 -23.37 16.42 -5.53
CA ARG A 490 -23.56 15.31 -4.60
C ARG A 490 -24.44 15.75 -3.43
N MET A 491 -25.44 14.93 -3.11
CA MET A 491 -26.21 15.02 -1.87
C MET A 491 -26.18 13.66 -1.15
N VAL A 492 -25.92 13.67 0.15
CA VAL A 492 -26.04 12.52 1.07
C VAL A 492 -27.03 12.91 2.15
N ILE A 493 -28.02 12.06 2.40
CA ILE A 493 -28.94 12.18 3.52
C ILE A 493 -28.95 10.83 4.26
N SER A 494 -29.03 10.80 5.58
CA SER A 494 -29.14 9.53 6.33
C SER A 494 -29.82 9.73 7.67
N ASN A 495 -30.69 8.80 8.08
CA ASN A 495 -31.23 8.75 9.44
C ASN A 495 -31.80 10.12 9.91
N ILE A 496 -32.85 10.60 9.23
CA ILE A 496 -33.54 11.88 9.49
C ILE A 496 -35.07 11.63 9.51
N SER A 497 -35.85 12.50 10.15
CA SER A 497 -37.30 12.32 10.33
C SER A 497 -38.18 13.41 9.67
N VAL A 498 -37.98 13.66 8.37
CA VAL A 498 -38.79 14.58 7.54
C VAL A 498 -39.95 13.93 6.76
N SER A 499 -41.12 14.57 6.70
CA SER A 499 -42.32 14.00 6.03
C SER A 499 -42.26 13.93 4.51
N ARG A 500 -41.46 14.78 3.86
CA ARG A 500 -41.16 14.80 2.41
C ARG A 500 -39.78 15.40 2.19
N LEU A 501 -39.15 15.11 1.05
CA LEU A 501 -37.90 15.78 0.66
C LEU A 501 -38.16 17.13 -0.02
N TRP A 502 -39.13 17.20 -0.94
CA TRP A 502 -39.38 18.40 -1.77
C TRP A 502 -40.81 18.93 -1.61
N GLY A 503 -40.94 20.26 -1.53
CA GLY A 503 -42.22 20.98 -1.54
C GLY A 503 -42.68 21.33 -2.96
N PHE A 504 -44.00 21.32 -3.20
CA PHE A 504 -44.59 21.70 -4.49
C PHE A 504 -45.24 23.09 -4.45
N PRO A 505 -45.14 23.89 -5.53
CA PRO A 505 -44.48 23.58 -6.80
C PRO A 505 -43.00 24.00 -6.84
N TYR A 506 -42.06 23.08 -7.06
CA TYR A 506 -40.63 23.39 -7.17
C TYR A 506 -40.23 23.86 -8.59
N SER A 507 -41.08 24.66 -9.23
CA SER A 507 -41.03 24.94 -10.68
C SER A 507 -39.99 26.00 -11.05
N ASP A 508 -38.69 25.68 -10.92
CA ASP A 508 -37.60 26.58 -11.33
C ASP A 508 -36.30 25.83 -11.70
N GLN A 509 -36.08 25.69 -13.02
CA GLN A 509 -35.18 24.74 -13.71
C GLN A 509 -33.67 24.84 -13.38
N ASN A 510 -33.26 25.76 -12.51
CA ASN A 510 -31.86 26.00 -12.17
C ASN A 510 -31.47 25.53 -10.75
N SER A 511 -32.42 25.07 -9.92
CA SER A 511 -32.17 24.92 -8.48
C SER A 511 -31.30 23.71 -8.10
N LEU A 512 -31.28 22.66 -8.93
CA LEU A 512 -30.54 21.39 -8.69
C LEU A 512 -30.00 20.76 -9.99
N GLY A 513 -30.04 21.45 -11.12
CA GLY A 513 -29.80 20.87 -12.46
C GLY A 513 -28.41 20.26 -12.70
N ARG A 514 -27.47 20.36 -11.75
CA ARG A 514 -26.13 19.75 -11.78
C ARG A 514 -25.98 18.53 -10.86
N LEU A 515 -27.04 18.12 -10.14
CA LEU A 515 -27.02 17.05 -9.14
C LEU A 515 -26.81 15.70 -9.82
N LYS A 516 -25.61 15.14 -9.72
CA LYS A 516 -25.25 13.86 -10.36
C LYS A 516 -25.67 12.66 -9.50
N ASN A 517 -25.50 12.78 -8.18
CA ASN A 517 -25.73 11.70 -7.23
C ASN A 517 -26.53 12.20 -6.01
N LEU A 518 -27.60 11.50 -5.68
CA LEU A 518 -28.22 11.52 -4.36
C LEU A 518 -27.92 10.17 -3.69
N TYR A 519 -27.70 10.18 -2.38
CA TYR A 519 -27.50 9.00 -1.55
C TYR A 519 -28.38 9.13 -0.31
N ILE A 520 -29.13 8.08 0.02
CA ILE A 520 -30.07 8.02 1.15
C ILE A 520 -29.76 6.73 1.92
N GLU A 521 -29.31 6.82 3.17
CA GLU A 521 -28.70 5.71 3.95
C GLU A 521 -29.31 5.59 5.37
N ASP A 522 -29.32 4.40 6.01
CA ASP A 522 -29.75 4.17 7.42
C ASP A 522 -31.06 4.91 7.88
N PHE A 523 -32.12 4.96 7.07
CA PHE A 523 -33.30 5.81 7.31
C PHE A 523 -34.46 5.11 8.04
N GLU A 524 -34.60 5.32 9.35
CA GLU A 524 -35.80 4.92 10.11
C GLU A 524 -36.92 5.97 9.99
N PHE A 525 -38.01 5.61 9.30
CA PHE A 525 -39.20 6.45 9.12
C PHE A 525 -40.46 5.81 9.71
N PRO A 526 -41.11 6.43 10.72
CA PRO A 526 -42.43 5.99 11.16
C PRO A 526 -43.60 6.40 10.24
N GLU A 527 -43.50 7.52 9.50
CA GLU A 527 -44.68 8.13 8.83
C GLU A 527 -44.48 8.60 7.36
N MET A 528 -43.28 8.55 6.77
CA MET A 528 -43.06 9.05 5.39
C MET A 528 -43.61 8.10 4.32
N THR A 529 -44.90 8.25 3.97
CA THR A 529 -45.60 7.39 3.01
C THR A 529 -45.42 7.80 1.53
N LYS A 530 -44.92 9.00 1.19
CA LYS A 530 -44.77 9.44 -0.21
C LYS A 530 -43.46 10.19 -0.49
N MET A 531 -42.74 9.78 -1.54
CA MET A 531 -41.57 10.47 -2.09
C MET A 531 -41.87 10.97 -3.51
N HIS A 532 -41.41 12.18 -3.84
CA HIS A 532 -41.57 12.80 -5.16
C HIS A 532 -40.24 13.44 -5.56
N ILE A 533 -39.84 13.36 -6.84
CA ILE A 533 -38.61 13.94 -7.39
C ILE A 533 -38.91 14.43 -8.82
N GLU A 534 -38.75 15.73 -9.11
CA GLU A 534 -39.16 16.29 -10.41
C GLU A 534 -38.12 17.30 -10.95
N ASP A 535 -38.04 17.45 -12.28
CA ASP A 535 -37.23 18.45 -13.03
C ASP A 535 -35.70 18.41 -12.84
N LEU A 536 -35.07 17.22 -12.82
CA LEU A 536 -33.62 17.03 -12.61
C LEU A 536 -32.87 16.46 -13.85
N PRO A 537 -32.43 17.29 -14.81
CA PRO A 537 -31.91 16.82 -16.10
C PRO A 537 -30.57 16.06 -16.08
N SER A 538 -29.68 16.28 -15.10
CA SER A 538 -28.37 15.60 -15.00
C SER A 538 -28.26 14.56 -13.89
N PHE A 539 -29.40 14.10 -13.38
CA PHE A 539 -29.50 13.18 -12.24
C PHE A 539 -29.33 11.72 -12.65
N LYS A 540 -28.27 11.05 -12.14
CA LYS A 540 -27.85 9.71 -12.63
C LYS A 540 -28.14 8.55 -11.67
N GLY A 541 -28.31 8.82 -10.37
CA GLY A 541 -28.64 7.79 -9.39
C GLY A 541 -29.05 8.32 -8.01
N LEU A 542 -29.92 7.55 -7.36
CA LEU A 542 -30.64 7.89 -6.11
C LEU A 542 -30.07 7.22 -4.84
N PHE A 543 -29.29 6.15 -5.00
CA PHE A 543 -28.76 5.32 -3.92
C PHE A 543 -27.42 4.69 -4.35
N ASN A 544 -26.59 4.28 -3.39
CA ASN A 544 -25.36 3.51 -3.61
C ASN A 544 -25.56 2.04 -3.18
N LYS A 545 -24.61 1.15 -3.50
CA LYS A 545 -24.69 -0.32 -3.23
C LYS A 545 -24.58 -0.72 -1.73
N ALA A 546 -24.92 0.17 -0.81
CA ALA A 546 -25.11 -0.16 0.60
C ALA A 546 -26.55 -0.68 0.86
N LYS A 547 -26.81 -1.24 2.04
CA LYS A 547 -28.19 -1.52 2.48
C LYS A 547 -28.94 -0.21 2.71
N VAL A 548 -30.21 -0.16 2.32
CA VAL A 548 -31.14 0.93 2.63
C VAL A 548 -32.53 0.32 2.83
N GLU A 549 -33.12 0.48 4.02
CA GLU A 549 -34.37 -0.17 4.41
C GLU A 549 -35.50 0.87 4.53
N CYS A 550 -36.39 0.92 3.54
CA CYS A 550 -37.43 1.96 3.40
C CYS A 550 -38.82 1.49 3.91
N LEU A 551 -38.91 1.13 5.18
CA LEU A 551 -39.99 0.30 5.76
C LEU A 551 -41.43 0.87 5.68
N SER A 552 -41.59 2.19 5.56
CA SER A 552 -42.89 2.89 5.64
C SER A 552 -43.29 3.65 4.36
N LEU A 553 -42.51 3.52 3.28
CA LEU A 553 -42.73 4.23 2.03
C LEU A 553 -43.81 3.53 1.19
N GLU A 554 -44.88 4.25 0.82
CA GLU A 554 -46.01 3.69 0.06
C GLU A 554 -46.07 4.15 -1.40
N ASN A 555 -45.56 5.34 -1.75
CA ASN A 555 -45.68 5.89 -3.09
C ASN A 555 -44.40 6.62 -3.51
N VAL A 556 -43.97 6.43 -4.76
CA VAL A 556 -42.82 7.13 -5.35
C VAL A 556 -43.22 7.75 -6.69
N VAL A 557 -42.86 9.02 -6.92
CA VAL A 557 -43.12 9.76 -8.16
C VAL A 557 -41.82 10.37 -8.70
N VAL A 558 -41.48 10.14 -9.98
CA VAL A 558 -40.25 10.65 -10.61
C VAL A 558 -40.52 11.21 -12.02
N ASN A 559 -40.49 12.54 -12.17
CA ASN A 559 -40.86 13.20 -13.44
C ASN A 559 -39.70 14.05 -14.02
N HIS A 560 -39.59 14.18 -15.34
CA HIS A 560 -38.61 15.06 -16.02
C HIS A 560 -37.13 14.92 -15.56
N CYS A 561 -36.58 13.70 -15.56
CA CYS A 561 -35.22 13.38 -15.08
C CYS A 561 -34.40 12.55 -16.11
N PRO A 562 -34.16 13.03 -17.34
CA PRO A 562 -33.71 12.24 -18.49
C PRO A 562 -32.34 11.52 -18.41
N GLU A 563 -31.45 11.82 -17.46
CA GLU A 563 -30.16 11.10 -17.30
C GLU A 563 -30.19 9.97 -16.23
N LEU A 564 -31.37 9.59 -15.72
CA LEU A 564 -31.51 8.64 -14.61
C LEU A 564 -31.21 7.18 -15.00
N HIS A 565 -29.93 6.80 -14.92
CA HIS A 565 -29.47 5.46 -15.26
C HIS A 565 -29.65 4.41 -14.13
N THR A 566 -29.62 4.81 -12.86
CA THR A 566 -29.55 3.84 -11.73
C THR A 566 -30.50 4.11 -10.56
N PHE A 567 -31.55 3.29 -10.43
CA PHE A 567 -32.47 3.29 -9.29
C PHE A 567 -32.04 2.24 -8.24
N GLY A 568 -30.96 2.56 -7.51
CA GLY A 568 -30.19 1.61 -6.70
C GLY A 568 -30.80 1.18 -5.36
N LEU A 569 -32.06 0.73 -5.32
CA LEU A 569 -32.58 0.10 -4.09
C LEU A 569 -31.67 -1.06 -3.68
N GLY A 570 -31.21 -1.02 -2.43
CA GLY A 570 -30.46 -2.11 -1.79
C GLY A 570 -31.35 -3.33 -1.51
N MET A 571 -30.94 -4.19 -0.59
CA MET A 571 -31.82 -5.28 -0.13
C MET A 571 -33.06 -4.73 0.57
N ILE A 572 -34.21 -4.80 -0.11
CA ILE A 572 -35.52 -4.42 0.41
C ILE A 572 -36.06 -5.56 1.28
N GLU A 573 -35.64 -5.63 2.54
CA GLU A 573 -36.07 -6.71 3.43
C GLU A 573 -37.56 -6.60 3.81
N ARG A 574 -38.11 -5.37 3.81
CA ARG A 574 -39.57 -5.08 3.76
C ARG A 574 -39.84 -3.76 3.03
N SER A 575 -41.02 -3.65 2.40
CA SER A 575 -41.54 -2.42 1.78
C SER A 575 -43.07 -2.41 1.83
N GLN A 576 -43.67 -1.21 1.87
CA GLN A 576 -45.11 -0.99 1.79
C GLN A 576 -45.53 -0.25 0.50
N LEU A 577 -44.72 -0.31 -0.57
CA LEU A 577 -45.02 0.34 -1.84
C LEU A 577 -46.37 -0.13 -2.42
N LYS A 578 -47.27 0.83 -2.65
CA LYS A 578 -48.60 0.67 -3.27
C LYS A 578 -48.66 1.27 -4.68
N SER A 579 -47.78 2.23 -5.00
CA SER A 579 -47.62 2.73 -6.37
C SER A 579 -46.23 3.30 -6.64
N MET A 580 -45.79 3.21 -7.89
CA MET A 580 -44.63 3.91 -8.43
C MET A 580 -45.08 4.57 -9.75
N ILE A 581 -44.81 5.87 -9.90
CA ILE A 581 -45.18 6.66 -11.07
C ILE A 581 -43.91 7.31 -11.61
N ILE A 582 -43.63 7.13 -12.91
CA ILE A 582 -42.48 7.72 -13.59
C ILE A 582 -43.00 8.28 -14.92
N ASP A 583 -42.94 9.60 -15.11
CA ASP A 583 -43.59 10.29 -16.22
C ASP A 583 -42.67 11.34 -16.90
N ASN A 584 -42.98 11.71 -18.14
CA ASN A 584 -42.20 12.61 -19.02
C ASN A 584 -40.67 12.39 -18.94
N GLN A 585 -40.20 11.23 -19.39
CA GLN A 585 -38.77 10.88 -19.48
C GLN A 585 -38.34 10.79 -20.95
N ASP A 586 -38.08 11.94 -21.59
CA ASP A 586 -38.00 12.04 -23.06
C ASP A 586 -36.92 11.18 -23.76
N GLN A 587 -35.86 10.73 -23.06
CA GLN A 587 -34.77 9.94 -23.67
C GLN A 587 -34.13 8.83 -22.79
N LEU A 588 -34.91 7.95 -22.14
CA LEU A 588 -34.37 6.68 -21.62
C LEU A 588 -35.42 5.54 -21.62
N TYR A 589 -35.10 4.42 -22.27
CA TYR A 589 -35.84 3.15 -22.20
C TYR A 589 -34.87 1.96 -22.26
N ASN A 590 -34.94 1.05 -21.29
CA ASN A 590 -34.47 -0.35 -21.31
C ASN A 590 -34.87 -1.06 -19.99
N ASP A 591 -35.10 -2.37 -20.03
CA ASP A 591 -36.03 -3.06 -19.11
C ASP A 591 -35.67 -3.09 -17.61
N ALA A 592 -34.40 -2.89 -17.23
CA ALA A 592 -33.92 -3.17 -15.87
C ALA A 592 -34.51 -2.27 -14.75
N GLN A 593 -35.15 -1.14 -15.10
CA GLN A 593 -35.88 -0.30 -14.14
C GLN A 593 -37.35 -0.72 -13.96
N ILE A 594 -37.90 -1.55 -14.87
CA ILE A 594 -39.30 -1.99 -14.85
C ILE A 594 -39.53 -3.05 -13.76
N SER A 595 -38.51 -3.78 -13.33
CA SER A 595 -38.60 -4.75 -12.23
C SER A 595 -39.04 -4.16 -10.89
N GLN A 596 -38.98 -2.82 -10.72
CA GLN A 596 -39.52 -2.11 -9.54
C GLN A 596 -40.90 -1.47 -9.80
N LEU A 597 -41.34 -1.34 -11.06
CA LEU A 597 -42.75 -1.08 -11.39
C LEU A 597 -43.64 -2.28 -11.06
N PHE A 598 -43.09 -3.51 -11.07
CA PHE A 598 -43.85 -4.76 -10.92
C PHE A 598 -44.45 -5.02 -9.53
N LEU A 599 -44.70 -4.02 -8.68
CA LEU A 599 -45.83 -4.12 -7.73
C LEU A 599 -47.19 -3.77 -8.40
N LEU A 600 -47.18 -3.48 -9.70
CA LEU A 600 -48.28 -3.65 -10.66
C LEU A 600 -48.47 -5.12 -11.10
N LEU A 601 -48.18 -6.09 -10.23
CA LEU A 601 -47.97 -7.52 -10.58
C LEU A 601 -49.23 -8.28 -11.03
N ASP A 602 -50.42 -7.71 -10.86
CA ASP A 602 -51.71 -8.40 -11.07
C ASP A 602 -52.06 -8.69 -12.55
N GLU A 603 -51.45 -8.00 -13.52
CA GLU A 603 -51.83 -8.11 -14.95
C GLU A 603 -50.84 -8.92 -15.82
N ILE A 604 -49.73 -9.42 -15.27
CA ILE A 604 -48.54 -9.79 -16.07
C ILE A 604 -48.28 -11.30 -16.09
N SER A 605 -48.83 -11.98 -17.08
CA SER A 605 -48.73 -13.44 -17.28
C SER A 605 -47.44 -13.94 -17.95
N THR A 606 -46.41 -13.11 -18.08
CA THR A 606 -45.19 -13.39 -18.88
C THR A 606 -43.90 -13.50 -18.05
N ILE A 607 -44.00 -13.62 -16.72
CA ILE A 607 -42.86 -13.62 -15.79
C ILE A 607 -41.91 -14.78 -16.10
N SER A 608 -40.70 -14.44 -16.57
CA SER A 608 -39.62 -15.40 -16.84
C SER A 608 -38.69 -15.59 -15.64
N GLU A 609 -38.51 -14.58 -14.78
CA GLU A 609 -37.67 -14.70 -13.57
C GLU A 609 -38.45 -14.27 -12.31
N PHE A 610 -38.39 -15.07 -11.25
CA PHE A 610 -39.14 -14.83 -10.01
C PHE A 610 -38.23 -15.07 -8.80
N THR A 611 -38.04 -14.02 -7.99
CA THR A 611 -37.22 -14.06 -6.77
C THR A 611 -38.08 -13.81 -5.54
N ILE A 612 -37.92 -14.68 -4.54
CA ILE A 612 -38.49 -14.57 -3.19
C ILE A 612 -37.35 -14.25 -2.22
N ASP A 613 -37.49 -13.24 -1.37
CA ASP A 613 -36.60 -12.98 -0.23
C ASP A 613 -37.39 -12.85 1.08
N GLY A 614 -37.17 -13.80 1.99
CA GLY A 614 -37.84 -13.89 3.29
C GLY A 614 -39.23 -14.54 3.29
N ASP A 615 -39.63 -15.06 4.46
CA ASP A 615 -40.89 -15.81 4.64
C ASP A 615 -42.18 -15.02 4.35
N GLU A 616 -42.11 -13.69 4.34
CA GLU A 616 -43.27 -12.86 4.02
C GLU A 616 -43.53 -12.84 2.51
N GLN A 617 -42.47 -12.70 1.71
CA GLN A 617 -42.56 -12.86 0.25
C GLN A 617 -42.93 -14.31 -0.10
N LEU A 618 -42.39 -15.29 0.63
CA LEU A 618 -42.76 -16.71 0.47
C LEU A 618 -44.26 -16.93 0.70
N SER A 619 -44.81 -16.34 1.77
CA SER A 619 -46.23 -16.49 2.11
C SER A 619 -47.16 -15.79 1.11
N LYS A 620 -46.72 -14.65 0.54
CA LYS A 620 -47.44 -13.95 -0.55
C LYS A 620 -47.35 -14.70 -1.88
N ALA A 621 -46.20 -15.33 -2.18
CA ALA A 621 -46.01 -16.15 -3.36
C ALA A 621 -46.85 -17.43 -3.33
N GLU A 622 -46.95 -18.08 -2.17
CA GLU A 622 -47.87 -19.20 -1.91
C GLU A 622 -49.33 -18.80 -2.18
N GLU A 623 -49.79 -17.67 -1.62
CA GLU A 623 -51.13 -17.13 -1.83
C GLU A 623 -51.41 -16.78 -3.31
N LEU A 624 -50.45 -16.18 -4.01
CA LEU A 624 -50.51 -15.93 -5.46
C LEU A 624 -50.60 -17.23 -6.28
N CYS A 625 -49.89 -18.29 -5.89
CA CYS A 625 -49.96 -19.59 -6.54
C CYS A 625 -51.30 -20.32 -6.29
N GLU A 626 -51.88 -20.16 -5.11
CA GLU A 626 -53.21 -20.69 -4.80
C GLU A 626 -54.31 -20.02 -5.64
N HIS A 627 -54.23 -18.69 -5.80
CA HIS A 627 -55.32 -17.89 -6.41
C HIS A 627 -55.18 -17.68 -7.93
N ASN A 628 -53.98 -17.79 -8.51
CA ASN A 628 -53.76 -17.61 -9.95
C ASN A 628 -53.16 -18.87 -10.62
N PRO A 629 -53.94 -19.63 -11.42
CA PRO A 629 -53.48 -20.87 -12.04
C PRO A 629 -52.49 -20.68 -13.21
N PHE A 630 -52.30 -19.45 -13.71
CA PHE A 630 -51.33 -19.14 -14.77
C PHE A 630 -50.04 -18.48 -14.24
N PHE A 631 -50.03 -18.08 -12.97
CA PHE A 631 -48.81 -17.65 -12.29
C PHE A 631 -47.77 -18.79 -12.35
N LEU A 632 -46.51 -18.43 -12.61
CA LEU A 632 -45.37 -19.34 -12.87
C LEU A 632 -45.34 -20.08 -14.24
N ALA A 633 -46.38 -20.00 -15.09
CA ALA A 633 -46.47 -20.86 -16.29
C ALA A 633 -45.37 -20.64 -17.36
N TYR A 634 -44.77 -19.45 -17.40
CA TYR A 634 -43.72 -19.06 -18.35
C TYR A 634 -42.33 -18.94 -17.70
N LEU A 635 -42.19 -19.36 -16.45
CA LEU A 635 -41.01 -19.07 -15.64
C LEU A 635 -39.77 -19.86 -16.10
N THR A 636 -38.70 -19.17 -16.50
CA THR A 636 -37.38 -19.72 -16.84
C THR A 636 -36.37 -19.67 -15.70
N MET A 637 -36.55 -18.83 -14.68
CA MET A 637 -35.71 -18.79 -13.48
C MET A 637 -36.53 -18.62 -12.19
N PHE A 638 -36.26 -19.47 -11.20
CA PHE A 638 -36.78 -19.33 -9.85
C PHE A 638 -35.64 -19.07 -8.86
N LYS A 639 -35.86 -18.16 -7.92
CA LYS A 639 -34.92 -17.86 -6.84
C LYS A 639 -35.62 -17.69 -5.50
N ALA A 640 -35.06 -18.28 -4.45
CA ALA A 640 -35.51 -18.10 -3.07
C ALA A 640 -34.35 -17.70 -2.16
N LYS A 641 -34.59 -16.80 -1.21
CA LYS A 641 -33.64 -16.32 -0.22
C LYS A 641 -34.26 -16.24 1.18
N ASN A 642 -33.46 -16.48 2.22
CA ASN A 642 -33.79 -16.17 3.63
C ASN A 642 -35.14 -16.72 4.16
N CYS A 643 -35.67 -17.79 3.57
CA CYS A 643 -36.96 -18.37 3.94
C CYS A 643 -36.80 -19.40 5.07
N SER A 644 -37.41 -19.20 6.24
CA SER A 644 -37.34 -20.14 7.37
C SER A 644 -38.47 -21.19 7.42
N LYS A 645 -39.53 -21.04 6.61
CA LYS A 645 -40.69 -21.96 6.55
C LYS A 645 -40.54 -23.01 5.44
N GLY A 646 -39.67 -24.01 5.65
CA GLY A 646 -39.36 -25.07 4.67
C GLY A 646 -40.56 -25.72 3.97
N ASN A 647 -41.57 -26.15 4.74
CA ASN A 647 -42.84 -26.69 4.25
C ASN A 647 -43.54 -25.80 3.18
N ARG A 648 -43.43 -24.46 3.27
CA ARG A 648 -44.05 -23.53 2.31
C ARG A 648 -43.24 -23.35 1.04
N LEU A 649 -41.91 -23.41 1.14
CA LEU A 649 -41.03 -23.47 -0.02
C LEU A 649 -41.26 -24.77 -0.82
N LEU A 650 -41.51 -25.90 -0.13
CA LEU A 650 -41.91 -27.16 -0.75
C LEU A 650 -43.28 -27.06 -1.47
N LEU A 651 -44.25 -26.30 -0.94
CA LEU A 651 -45.53 -26.04 -1.62
C LEU A 651 -45.33 -25.23 -2.91
N ILE A 652 -44.46 -24.22 -2.91
CA ILE A 652 -44.13 -23.46 -4.14
C ILE A 652 -43.44 -24.36 -5.17
N PHE A 653 -42.59 -25.30 -4.77
CA PHE A 653 -42.02 -26.28 -5.72
C PHE A 653 -43.08 -27.20 -6.35
N ARG A 654 -44.17 -27.52 -5.66
CA ARG A 654 -45.32 -28.23 -6.27
C ARG A 654 -46.07 -27.37 -7.30
N TYR A 655 -46.24 -26.08 -7.05
CA TYR A 655 -46.84 -25.17 -8.04
C TYR A 655 -45.93 -24.92 -9.25
N LEU A 656 -44.60 -24.90 -9.05
CA LEU A 656 -43.63 -24.88 -10.15
C LEU A 656 -43.69 -26.17 -10.98
N GLU A 657 -43.78 -27.33 -10.32
CA GLU A 657 -43.92 -28.66 -10.95
C GLU A 657 -45.18 -28.79 -11.81
N GLU A 658 -46.33 -28.35 -11.31
CA GLU A 658 -47.62 -28.45 -11.99
C GLU A 658 -47.72 -27.54 -13.23
N ARG A 659 -46.95 -26.43 -13.27
CA ARG A 659 -47.27 -25.28 -14.14
C ARG A 659 -46.12 -24.79 -15.02
N SER A 660 -44.86 -24.82 -14.56
CA SER A 660 -43.75 -24.31 -15.39
C SER A 660 -43.13 -25.42 -16.25
N LEU A 661 -43.38 -25.31 -17.56
CA LEU A 661 -42.72 -26.15 -18.57
C LEU A 661 -41.40 -25.55 -19.07
N LEU A 662 -41.04 -24.32 -18.64
CA LEU A 662 -39.92 -23.55 -19.18
C LEU A 662 -38.78 -23.31 -18.17
N LEU A 663 -38.87 -23.80 -16.92
CA LEU A 663 -37.93 -23.48 -15.84
C LEU A 663 -36.53 -24.04 -16.08
N GLU A 664 -35.60 -23.15 -16.45
CA GLU A 664 -34.21 -23.46 -16.78
C GLU A 664 -33.23 -23.24 -15.62
N HIS A 665 -33.52 -22.36 -14.66
CA HIS A 665 -32.59 -22.07 -13.54
C HIS A 665 -33.32 -22.05 -12.19
N ILE A 666 -32.78 -22.71 -11.17
CA ILE A 666 -33.26 -22.65 -9.78
C ILE A 666 -32.11 -22.19 -8.87
N THR A 667 -32.36 -21.24 -7.98
CA THR A 667 -31.43 -20.83 -6.93
C THR A 667 -32.12 -20.75 -5.56
N ILE A 668 -31.48 -21.24 -4.51
CA ILE A 668 -31.96 -21.13 -3.12
C ILE A 668 -30.79 -20.69 -2.24
N GLU A 669 -30.95 -19.66 -1.41
CA GLU A 669 -29.88 -19.11 -0.56
C GLU A 669 -30.38 -18.82 0.88
N HIS A 670 -29.70 -19.31 1.92
CA HIS A 670 -30.02 -19.04 3.33
C HIS A 670 -31.43 -19.50 3.77
N CYS A 671 -32.02 -20.50 3.10
CA CYS A 671 -33.36 -21.00 3.40
C CYS A 671 -33.34 -22.29 4.24
N ARG A 672 -34.23 -22.39 5.23
CA ARG A 672 -34.65 -23.68 5.77
C ARG A 672 -35.52 -24.40 4.75
N THR A 673 -35.34 -25.70 4.62
CA THR A 673 -36.09 -26.57 3.71
C THR A 673 -36.69 -27.72 4.49
N GLU A 674 -37.57 -28.51 3.86
CA GLU A 674 -37.77 -29.87 4.37
C GLU A 674 -36.52 -30.73 4.09
N PRO A 675 -36.36 -31.89 4.76
CA PRO A 675 -35.19 -32.77 4.57
C PRO A 675 -34.97 -33.27 3.14
N ILE A 676 -36.04 -33.26 2.32
CA ILE A 676 -36.00 -33.55 0.89
C ILE A 676 -36.54 -32.32 0.15
N LEU A 677 -35.79 -31.80 -0.82
CA LEU A 677 -36.17 -30.58 -1.56
C LEU A 677 -37.24 -30.83 -2.64
N PHE A 678 -37.08 -31.89 -3.42
CA PHE A 678 -38.03 -32.34 -4.45
C PHE A 678 -38.60 -33.71 -4.07
N ASP A 679 -39.83 -33.72 -3.52
CA ASP A 679 -40.46 -34.89 -2.90
C ASP A 679 -41.84 -35.24 -3.50
N VAL A 680 -41.86 -35.55 -4.80
CA VAL A 680 -43.09 -35.86 -5.58
C VAL A 680 -42.82 -36.96 -6.63
N GLU A 681 -43.84 -37.73 -7.02
CA GLU A 681 -43.74 -38.86 -7.96
C GLU A 681 -43.65 -38.48 -9.46
N SER A 682 -43.81 -37.20 -9.84
CA SER A 682 -44.13 -36.81 -11.24
C SER A 682 -43.55 -35.47 -11.72
N PHE A 683 -42.35 -35.10 -11.25
CA PHE A 683 -41.76 -33.80 -11.58
C PHE A 683 -41.53 -33.62 -13.10
N ASN A 684 -42.18 -32.62 -13.70
CA ASN A 684 -42.28 -32.42 -15.16
C ASN A 684 -41.38 -31.30 -15.74
N VAL A 685 -40.46 -30.73 -14.95
CA VAL A 685 -39.58 -29.65 -15.41
C VAL A 685 -38.42 -30.22 -16.26
N TYR A 686 -38.72 -30.61 -17.49
CA TYR A 686 -37.73 -31.16 -18.44
C TYR A 686 -36.68 -30.12 -18.89
N SER A 687 -36.89 -28.84 -18.63
CA SER A 687 -36.13 -27.69 -19.14
C SER A 687 -34.97 -27.26 -18.23
N LEU A 688 -34.85 -27.78 -17.01
CA LEU A 688 -33.88 -27.32 -16.01
C LEU A 688 -32.43 -27.49 -16.47
N LYS A 689 -31.66 -26.39 -16.44
CA LYS A 689 -30.23 -26.27 -16.81
C LYS A 689 -29.32 -25.93 -15.62
N GLU A 690 -29.79 -25.23 -14.60
CA GLU A 690 -28.96 -24.85 -13.44
C GLU A 690 -29.69 -25.01 -12.10
N LEU A 691 -28.98 -25.52 -11.09
CA LEU A 691 -29.44 -25.61 -9.71
C LEU A 691 -28.37 -25.07 -8.74
N VAL A 692 -28.69 -23.99 -8.02
CA VAL A 692 -27.82 -23.37 -7.02
C VAL A 692 -28.47 -23.48 -5.63
N LEU A 693 -27.73 -23.96 -4.63
CA LEU A 693 -28.22 -24.26 -3.28
C LEU A 693 -27.21 -23.76 -2.25
N ILE A 694 -27.51 -22.69 -1.51
CA ILE A 694 -26.59 -22.02 -0.59
C ILE A 694 -27.22 -21.93 0.80
N GLU A 695 -26.47 -22.25 1.85
CA GLU A 695 -26.87 -22.08 3.26
C GLU A 695 -28.23 -22.71 3.60
N LEU A 696 -28.40 -23.99 3.25
CA LEU A 696 -29.61 -24.76 3.53
C LEU A 696 -29.34 -25.75 4.69
N PRO A 697 -29.63 -25.38 5.96
CA PRO A 697 -29.20 -26.15 7.12
C PRO A 697 -29.94 -27.48 7.30
N ASP A 698 -31.21 -27.53 6.89
CA ASP A 698 -32.11 -28.68 7.11
C ASP A 698 -32.13 -29.66 5.92
N LEU A 699 -31.53 -29.28 4.78
CA LEU A 699 -31.52 -30.09 3.56
C LEU A 699 -30.64 -31.34 3.75
N VAL A 700 -31.24 -32.52 3.72
CA VAL A 700 -30.52 -33.81 3.82
C VAL A 700 -30.30 -34.43 2.44
N HIS A 701 -31.28 -34.29 1.53
CA HIS A 701 -31.22 -34.80 0.16
C HIS A 701 -31.94 -33.86 -0.82
N ILE A 702 -31.42 -33.71 -2.03
CA ILE A 702 -32.07 -32.88 -3.06
C ILE A 702 -33.33 -33.59 -3.61
N TRP A 703 -33.29 -34.92 -3.76
CA TRP A 703 -34.32 -35.70 -4.47
C TRP A 703 -34.88 -36.86 -3.61
N SER A 704 -36.13 -37.23 -3.84
CA SER A 704 -36.81 -38.36 -3.17
C SER A 704 -36.40 -39.74 -3.68
N ASN A 705 -36.88 -40.79 -3.01
CA ASN A 705 -36.54 -42.20 -3.28
C ASN A 705 -37.51 -42.91 -4.24
N TYR A 706 -38.50 -42.21 -4.81
CA TYR A 706 -39.56 -42.84 -5.60
C TYR A 706 -39.22 -42.87 -7.09
N ARG A 707 -38.57 -43.98 -7.53
CA ARG A 707 -38.34 -44.41 -8.93
C ARG A 707 -38.46 -43.28 -9.97
N ILE A 708 -37.37 -42.54 -10.17
CA ILE A 708 -37.28 -41.42 -11.12
C ILE A 708 -37.78 -41.85 -12.51
N ARG A 709 -38.98 -41.40 -12.90
CA ARG A 709 -39.64 -41.82 -14.15
C ARG A 709 -39.15 -41.05 -15.38
N TYR A 710 -37.83 -41.13 -15.60
CA TYR A 710 -37.11 -40.64 -16.78
C TYR A 710 -37.06 -39.10 -16.95
N ASN A 711 -36.00 -38.64 -17.60
CA ASN A 711 -35.80 -37.30 -18.18
C ASN A 711 -35.56 -36.09 -17.24
N TRP A 712 -35.54 -36.23 -15.91
CA TRP A 712 -35.26 -35.11 -14.97
C TRP A 712 -33.92 -34.39 -15.18
N PHE A 713 -32.91 -35.08 -15.70
CA PHE A 713 -31.52 -34.58 -15.75
C PHE A 713 -31.01 -34.31 -17.17
N ASP A 714 -31.88 -34.51 -18.17
CA ASP A 714 -31.50 -34.53 -19.59
C ASP A 714 -31.11 -33.16 -20.12
N ASN A 715 -31.42 -32.08 -19.40
CA ASN A 715 -31.01 -30.71 -19.71
C ASN A 715 -30.16 -30.05 -18.63
N LEU A 716 -29.98 -30.66 -17.44
CA LEU A 716 -29.29 -30.04 -16.31
C LEU A 716 -27.79 -29.90 -16.64
N ILE A 717 -27.29 -28.67 -16.77
CA ILE A 717 -25.92 -28.31 -17.15
C ILE A 717 -25.05 -28.02 -15.92
N LYS A 718 -25.62 -27.49 -14.84
CA LYS A 718 -24.85 -26.95 -13.71
C LYS A 718 -25.50 -27.18 -12.35
N ILE A 719 -24.70 -27.58 -11.37
CA ILE A 719 -25.08 -27.66 -9.96
C ILE A 719 -24.04 -26.87 -9.12
N HIS A 720 -24.49 -25.99 -8.24
CA HIS A 720 -23.63 -25.29 -7.28
C HIS A 720 -24.23 -25.32 -5.87
N ILE A 721 -23.65 -26.14 -5.00
CA ILE A 721 -24.05 -26.29 -3.60
C ILE A 721 -23.03 -25.56 -2.70
N LYS A 722 -23.48 -24.87 -1.65
CA LYS A 722 -22.63 -24.25 -0.64
C LYS A 722 -23.28 -24.27 0.74
N ARG A 723 -22.55 -24.62 1.79
CA ARG A 723 -22.99 -24.54 3.20
C ARG A 723 -24.32 -25.26 3.47
N CYS A 724 -24.52 -26.45 2.91
CA CYS A 724 -25.65 -27.31 3.24
C CYS A 724 -25.18 -28.39 4.24
N PRO A 725 -25.08 -28.08 5.55
CA PRO A 725 -24.38 -28.94 6.51
C PRO A 725 -25.03 -30.32 6.68
N SER A 726 -26.35 -30.41 6.55
CA SER A 726 -27.08 -31.68 6.69
C SER A 726 -27.07 -32.54 5.42
N LEU A 727 -26.55 -32.06 4.29
CA LEU A 727 -26.63 -32.76 3.01
C LEU A 727 -25.77 -34.02 3.01
N GLU A 728 -26.41 -35.19 2.94
CA GLU A 728 -25.73 -36.48 3.02
C GLU A 728 -25.35 -37.05 1.64
N ARG A 729 -26.13 -36.75 0.58
CA ARG A 729 -25.87 -37.18 -0.81
C ARG A 729 -26.44 -36.21 -1.84
N VAL A 730 -25.73 -36.01 -2.96
CA VAL A 730 -26.22 -35.23 -4.12
C VAL A 730 -27.10 -36.08 -5.04
N PHE A 731 -26.73 -37.34 -5.29
CA PHE A 731 -27.50 -38.29 -6.11
C PHE A 731 -27.79 -39.58 -5.34
N ARG A 732 -28.89 -40.27 -5.65
CA ARG A 732 -29.41 -41.42 -4.87
C ARG A 732 -29.60 -42.73 -5.64
N GLU A 733 -29.98 -42.67 -6.92
CA GLU A 733 -30.25 -43.87 -7.75
C GLU A 733 -29.61 -43.79 -9.15
N LEU A 734 -29.64 -44.93 -9.84
CA LEU A 734 -29.23 -45.15 -11.23
C LEU A 734 -30.07 -44.31 -12.22
N LEU A 735 -29.44 -43.30 -12.84
CA LEU A 735 -30.06 -42.56 -13.95
C LEU A 735 -29.83 -43.29 -15.27
N LYS A 736 -30.90 -43.40 -16.07
CA LYS A 736 -30.93 -44.18 -17.33
C LYS A 736 -30.83 -43.33 -18.60
N SER A 737 -30.80 -42.02 -18.46
CA SER A 737 -30.67 -41.03 -19.54
C SER A 737 -29.39 -40.21 -19.36
N PRO A 738 -28.75 -39.76 -20.44
CA PRO A 738 -27.49 -39.04 -20.36
C PRO A 738 -27.64 -37.63 -19.82
N LEU A 739 -26.83 -37.31 -18.81
CA LEU A 739 -26.76 -35.97 -18.22
C LEU A 739 -25.95 -35.03 -19.10
N LYS A 740 -26.52 -33.86 -19.38
CA LYS A 740 -25.79 -32.69 -19.87
C LYS A 740 -25.00 -31.96 -18.78
N LEU A 741 -24.95 -32.53 -17.56
CA LEU A 741 -24.33 -31.91 -16.38
C LEU A 741 -22.84 -31.75 -16.64
N ASN A 742 -22.43 -30.48 -16.76
CA ASN A 742 -21.14 -30.01 -17.22
C ASN A 742 -20.33 -29.35 -16.09
N GLU A 743 -20.99 -28.68 -15.14
CA GLU A 743 -20.35 -28.07 -13.98
C GLU A 743 -20.98 -28.53 -12.65
N LEU A 744 -20.14 -28.96 -11.70
CA LEU A 744 -20.54 -29.36 -10.35
C LEU A 744 -19.64 -28.71 -9.30
N LYS A 745 -20.17 -27.76 -8.54
CA LYS A 745 -19.49 -27.07 -7.44
C LYS A 745 -20.17 -27.42 -6.12
N ILE A 746 -19.40 -27.78 -5.10
CA ILE A 746 -19.90 -28.14 -3.76
C ILE A 746 -18.96 -27.56 -2.70
N GLN A 747 -19.47 -26.72 -1.81
CA GLN A 747 -18.69 -26.03 -0.80
C GLN A 747 -19.29 -26.21 0.62
N GLU A 748 -18.49 -26.37 1.67
CA GLU A 748 -18.90 -26.30 3.09
C GLU A 748 -20.09 -27.21 3.50
N CYS A 749 -20.28 -28.35 2.83
CA CYS A 749 -21.36 -29.32 3.13
C CYS A 749 -20.81 -30.46 4.00
N VAL A 750 -20.95 -30.35 5.33
CA VAL A 750 -20.15 -31.16 6.26
C VAL A 750 -20.50 -32.66 6.28
N LYS A 751 -21.78 -33.03 6.18
CA LYS A 751 -22.20 -34.45 6.17
C LYS A 751 -21.99 -35.18 4.84
N LEU A 752 -21.51 -34.53 3.78
CA LEU A 752 -21.54 -35.10 2.44
C LEU A 752 -20.45 -36.17 2.26
N THR A 753 -20.81 -37.44 2.44
CA THR A 753 -19.88 -38.57 2.34
C THR A 753 -19.59 -39.01 0.90
N GLU A 754 -20.52 -38.76 -0.03
CA GLU A 754 -20.48 -39.30 -1.39
C GLU A 754 -21.11 -38.29 -2.38
N VAL A 755 -20.40 -37.96 -3.46
CA VAL A 755 -20.88 -37.02 -4.49
C VAL A 755 -21.56 -37.77 -5.65
N LEU A 756 -20.94 -38.85 -6.15
CA LEU A 756 -21.43 -39.67 -7.27
C LEU A 756 -21.55 -41.14 -6.83
N PRO A 757 -22.74 -41.78 -6.94
CA PRO A 757 -22.97 -43.07 -6.32
C PRO A 757 -22.33 -44.26 -7.06
N HIS A 758 -21.89 -45.27 -6.30
CA HIS A 758 -21.22 -46.52 -6.72
C HIS A 758 -21.84 -47.34 -7.88
N TYR A 759 -23.03 -47.00 -8.39
CA TYR A 759 -23.73 -47.75 -9.44
C TYR A 759 -24.05 -46.92 -10.70
N PHE A 760 -23.49 -45.72 -10.84
CA PHE A 760 -23.80 -44.83 -11.96
C PHE A 760 -23.28 -45.32 -13.33
N ASP A 761 -23.92 -44.92 -14.45
CA ASP A 761 -23.34 -45.10 -15.79
C ASP A 761 -22.56 -43.83 -16.19
N PHE A 762 -21.27 -43.84 -15.89
CA PHE A 762 -20.37 -42.70 -16.07
C PHE A 762 -20.10 -42.35 -17.55
N LYS A 763 -20.39 -43.25 -18.50
CA LYS A 763 -20.33 -42.93 -19.96
C LYS A 763 -21.41 -41.93 -20.38
N SER A 764 -22.41 -41.70 -19.53
CA SER A 764 -23.56 -40.83 -19.79
C SER A 764 -23.42 -39.40 -19.24
N LEU A 765 -22.32 -39.08 -18.54
CA LEU A 765 -22.07 -37.78 -17.90
C LEU A 765 -21.21 -36.84 -18.76
N ALA A 766 -21.74 -35.65 -19.08
CA ALA A 766 -21.01 -34.57 -19.75
C ALA A 766 -20.08 -33.75 -18.83
N LEU A 767 -19.75 -34.25 -17.62
CA LEU A 767 -19.19 -33.43 -16.53
C LEU A 767 -17.75 -33.02 -16.81
N SER A 768 -17.55 -31.71 -17.06
CA SER A 768 -16.24 -31.15 -17.43
C SER A 768 -15.60 -30.27 -16.37
N LYS A 769 -16.35 -29.69 -15.42
CA LYS A 769 -15.81 -28.80 -14.38
C LYS A 769 -16.32 -29.19 -13.00
N VAL A 770 -15.40 -29.45 -12.07
CA VAL A 770 -15.71 -29.88 -10.71
C VAL A 770 -14.92 -29.05 -9.69
N GLU A 771 -15.62 -28.51 -8.69
CA GLU A 771 -15.04 -27.71 -7.60
C GLU A 771 -15.59 -28.17 -6.24
N LEU A 772 -14.82 -28.95 -5.48
CA LEU A 772 -15.19 -29.49 -4.17
C LEU A 772 -14.40 -28.79 -3.06
N MET A 773 -15.06 -28.23 -2.06
CA MET A 773 -14.40 -27.36 -1.07
C MET A 773 -14.96 -27.56 0.35
N THR A 774 -14.12 -27.80 1.35
CA THR A 774 -14.53 -27.93 2.76
C THR A 774 -15.61 -29.02 2.97
N LEU A 775 -15.33 -30.22 2.47
CA LEU A 775 -16.20 -31.39 2.60
C LEU A 775 -15.53 -32.43 3.53
N PRO A 776 -15.57 -32.24 4.87
CA PRO A 776 -14.77 -33.02 5.81
C PRO A 776 -15.01 -34.53 5.73
N GLU A 777 -16.27 -34.98 5.61
CA GLU A 777 -16.62 -36.41 5.55
C GLU A 777 -16.49 -37.06 4.15
N LEU A 778 -16.11 -36.29 3.13
CA LEU A 778 -15.97 -36.81 1.76
C LEU A 778 -14.67 -37.62 1.61
N PHE A 779 -14.80 -38.95 1.60
CA PHE A 779 -13.64 -39.86 1.54
C PHE A 779 -13.09 -40.10 0.13
N MET A 780 -13.92 -39.93 -0.90
CA MET A 780 -13.57 -40.18 -2.31
C MET A 780 -14.42 -39.30 -3.25
N PHE A 781 -13.88 -38.91 -4.40
CA PHE A 781 -14.64 -38.17 -5.42
C PHE A 781 -15.50 -39.09 -6.31
N SER A 782 -14.92 -40.16 -6.86
CA SER A 782 -15.62 -41.16 -7.68
C SER A 782 -14.89 -42.51 -7.67
N GLU A 783 -15.63 -43.62 -7.72
CA GLU A 783 -15.07 -44.97 -7.93
C GLU A 783 -14.87 -45.35 -9.42
N TYR A 784 -15.25 -44.46 -10.33
CA TYR A 784 -15.24 -44.67 -11.78
C TYR A 784 -14.81 -43.40 -12.52
N ASP A 785 -14.18 -43.58 -13.68
CA ASP A 785 -13.69 -42.48 -14.52
C ASP A 785 -14.79 -41.59 -15.09
N ILE A 786 -14.51 -40.29 -15.24
CA ILE A 786 -15.43 -39.29 -15.77
C ILE A 786 -14.88 -38.79 -17.13
N PRO A 787 -15.39 -39.28 -18.28
CA PRO A 787 -14.75 -39.14 -19.60
C PRO A 787 -14.48 -37.71 -20.06
N ASN A 788 -15.27 -36.75 -19.58
CA ASN A 788 -15.31 -35.37 -20.07
C ASN A 788 -14.66 -34.36 -19.11
N LEU A 789 -14.04 -34.82 -18.03
CA LEU A 789 -13.53 -33.95 -16.96
C LEU A 789 -12.34 -33.11 -17.45
N THR A 790 -12.54 -31.80 -17.60
CA THR A 790 -11.51 -30.82 -18.00
C THR A 790 -10.89 -30.08 -16.82
N LYS A 791 -11.64 -29.78 -15.77
CA LYS A 791 -11.15 -29.05 -14.59
C LYS A 791 -11.60 -29.72 -13.31
N LEU A 792 -10.65 -30.04 -12.44
CA LEU A 792 -10.90 -30.55 -11.09
C LEU A 792 -10.20 -29.69 -10.04
N THR A 793 -10.96 -29.15 -9.10
CA THR A 793 -10.46 -28.44 -7.92
C THR A 793 -11.04 -29.10 -6.68
N ILE A 794 -10.18 -29.49 -5.74
CA ILE A 794 -10.59 -30.08 -4.46
C ILE A 794 -9.82 -29.38 -3.34
N SER A 795 -10.49 -28.90 -2.29
CA SER A 795 -9.82 -28.34 -1.12
C SER A 795 -10.51 -28.62 0.21
N HIS A 796 -9.74 -28.70 1.29
CA HIS A 796 -10.27 -28.81 2.66
C HIS A 796 -11.21 -30.02 2.91
N CYS A 797 -11.11 -31.06 2.09
CA CYS A 797 -11.86 -32.32 2.23
C CYS A 797 -11.06 -33.29 3.10
N ASN A 798 -11.23 -33.20 4.43
CA ASN A 798 -10.29 -33.77 5.38
C ASN A 798 -10.22 -35.31 5.37
N SER A 799 -11.30 -36.03 5.14
CA SER A 799 -11.31 -37.49 5.07
C SER A 799 -10.93 -38.06 3.70
N MET A 800 -10.59 -37.23 2.71
CA MET A 800 -10.29 -37.69 1.35
C MET A 800 -8.94 -38.38 1.28
N GLU A 801 -8.93 -39.70 1.04
CA GLU A 801 -7.70 -40.51 0.98
C GLU A 801 -7.14 -40.67 -0.44
N MET A 802 -8.01 -40.56 -1.46
CA MET A 802 -7.72 -40.79 -2.88
C MET A 802 -8.64 -39.94 -3.79
N ILE A 803 -8.13 -39.48 -4.94
CA ILE A 803 -8.93 -38.69 -5.91
C ILE A 803 -9.56 -39.59 -6.99
N PHE A 804 -8.74 -40.38 -7.67
CA PHE A 804 -9.16 -41.29 -8.75
C PHE A 804 -8.81 -42.73 -8.39
N ARG A 805 -9.79 -43.64 -8.55
CA ARG A 805 -9.62 -45.08 -8.33
C ARG A 805 -9.97 -45.84 -9.59
N ILE A 806 -9.02 -46.60 -10.14
CA ILE A 806 -9.19 -47.34 -11.39
C ILE A 806 -9.10 -48.84 -11.09
N ARG A 807 -10.08 -49.63 -11.51
CA ARG A 807 -10.20 -51.06 -11.15
C ARG A 807 -9.47 -51.97 -12.15
N GLU A 808 -8.84 -53.03 -11.65
CA GLU A 808 -8.20 -54.08 -12.45
C GLU A 808 -9.16 -54.74 -13.48
N GLY A 809 -8.58 -55.29 -14.56
CA GLY A 809 -9.29 -56.14 -15.52
C GLY A 809 -10.13 -55.42 -16.58
N ILE A 810 -10.23 -54.09 -16.54
CA ILE A 810 -10.94 -53.31 -17.56
C ILE A 810 -9.93 -52.83 -18.63
N SER A 811 -9.90 -53.50 -19.78
CA SER A 811 -8.98 -53.18 -20.89
C SER A 811 -9.43 -52.00 -21.76
N TYR A 812 -9.89 -50.90 -21.14
CA TYR A 812 -10.06 -49.63 -21.84
C TYR A 812 -8.79 -48.79 -21.73
N PRO A 813 -8.41 -48.01 -22.76
CA PRO A 813 -7.28 -47.10 -22.65
C PRO A 813 -7.49 -46.06 -21.56
N THR A 814 -6.40 -45.42 -21.14
CA THR A 814 -6.40 -44.20 -20.33
C THR A 814 -6.84 -42.98 -21.16
N GLU A 815 -7.96 -43.12 -21.87
CA GLU A 815 -8.65 -42.09 -22.67
C GLU A 815 -9.43 -41.11 -21.79
N LEU A 816 -9.82 -41.53 -20.59
CA LEU A 816 -10.82 -40.86 -19.76
C LEU A 816 -10.25 -39.70 -18.93
N LEU A 817 -8.93 -39.69 -18.69
CA LEU A 817 -8.19 -38.55 -18.14
C LEU A 817 -7.58 -37.64 -19.23
N GLN A 818 -7.82 -37.92 -20.52
CA GLN A 818 -7.20 -37.15 -21.61
C GLN A 818 -7.78 -35.75 -21.77
N GLN A 819 -9.00 -35.50 -21.30
CA GLN A 819 -9.63 -34.18 -21.36
C GLN A 819 -9.21 -33.26 -20.20
N LEU A 820 -8.60 -33.77 -19.13
CA LEU A 820 -8.24 -32.99 -17.95
C LEU A 820 -7.19 -31.94 -18.32
N THR A 821 -7.53 -30.65 -18.22
CA THR A 821 -6.68 -29.49 -18.49
C THR A 821 -6.17 -28.82 -17.21
N GLU A 822 -6.92 -28.86 -16.12
CA GLU A 822 -6.57 -28.24 -14.84
C GLU A 822 -6.86 -29.15 -13.64
N LEU A 823 -5.86 -29.32 -12.76
CA LEU A 823 -5.97 -30.00 -11.47
C LEU A 823 -5.52 -29.05 -10.34
N THR A 824 -6.25 -28.99 -9.23
CA THR A 824 -5.89 -28.18 -8.07
C THR A 824 -6.32 -28.87 -6.78
N LEU A 825 -5.37 -29.22 -5.92
CA LEU A 825 -5.59 -29.95 -4.67
C LEU A 825 -5.00 -29.15 -3.49
N ILE A 826 -5.83 -28.68 -2.56
CA ILE A 826 -5.42 -27.75 -1.49
C ILE A 826 -5.89 -28.22 -0.11
N ASN A 827 -4.96 -28.42 0.83
CA ASN A 827 -5.24 -28.75 2.23
C ASN A 827 -6.09 -30.03 2.39
N LEU A 828 -5.55 -31.15 1.92
CA LEU A 828 -6.16 -32.48 2.00
C LEU A 828 -5.28 -33.39 2.89
N PRO A 829 -5.41 -33.31 4.22
CA PRO A 829 -4.43 -33.88 5.16
C PRO A 829 -4.39 -35.41 5.21
N ASN A 830 -5.43 -36.10 4.73
CA ASN A 830 -5.45 -37.57 4.60
C ASN A 830 -5.14 -38.07 3.18
N LEU A 831 -4.97 -37.20 2.18
CA LEU A 831 -4.71 -37.63 0.81
C LEU A 831 -3.33 -38.31 0.75
N THR A 832 -3.31 -39.59 0.36
CA THR A 832 -2.07 -40.38 0.24
C THR A 832 -1.61 -40.54 -1.21
N HIS A 833 -2.55 -40.63 -2.15
CA HIS A 833 -2.31 -40.86 -3.58
C HIS A 833 -3.37 -40.11 -4.41
N ILE A 834 -2.99 -39.54 -5.56
CA ILE A 834 -3.97 -38.96 -6.50
C ILE A 834 -4.64 -40.07 -7.33
N VAL A 835 -3.86 -41.07 -7.74
CA VAL A 835 -4.29 -42.26 -8.49
C VAL A 835 -3.74 -43.51 -7.79
N ASN A 836 -4.48 -44.63 -7.79
CA ASN A 836 -4.01 -45.89 -7.22
C ASN A 836 -2.80 -46.49 -7.97
N LYS A 837 -1.94 -47.23 -7.24
CA LYS A 837 -0.67 -47.76 -7.77
C LYS A 837 -0.82 -48.92 -8.78
N GLU A 838 -2.00 -49.53 -8.89
CA GLU A 838 -2.29 -50.76 -9.66
C GLU A 838 -2.24 -50.58 -11.20
N MET A 839 -1.53 -49.55 -11.68
CA MET A 839 -1.43 -49.11 -13.08
C MET A 839 -0.10 -49.48 -13.77
N GLU A 840 0.81 -50.22 -13.11
CA GLU A 840 2.21 -50.39 -13.55
C GLU A 840 2.37 -50.99 -14.97
N GLU A 841 1.43 -51.81 -15.46
CA GLU A 841 1.51 -52.37 -16.82
C GLU A 841 1.02 -51.41 -17.93
N ASN A 842 0.22 -50.38 -17.60
CA ASN A 842 -0.42 -49.50 -18.58
C ASN A 842 0.10 -48.07 -18.51
N LYS A 843 0.42 -47.48 -19.67
CA LYS A 843 0.87 -46.08 -19.77
C LYS A 843 -0.27 -45.13 -19.47
N THR A 844 -0.23 -44.51 -18.29
CA THR A 844 -1.11 -43.39 -17.94
C THR A 844 -0.66 -42.13 -18.67
N SER A 845 -1.60 -41.36 -19.21
CA SER A 845 -1.26 -40.16 -19.99
C SER A 845 -2.32 -39.08 -19.81
N PHE A 846 -1.84 -37.85 -19.58
CA PHE A 846 -2.63 -36.64 -19.37
C PHE A 846 -2.37 -35.64 -20.52
N PRO A 847 -2.75 -35.96 -21.76
CA PRO A 847 -2.34 -35.21 -22.96
C PRO A 847 -2.85 -33.77 -23.07
N GLN A 848 -3.88 -33.37 -22.31
CA GLN A 848 -4.38 -31.99 -22.28
C GLN A 848 -4.07 -31.25 -20.97
N LEU A 849 -3.50 -31.92 -19.95
CA LEU A 849 -3.28 -31.35 -18.62
C LEU A 849 -2.22 -30.26 -18.71
N LYS A 850 -2.63 -29.02 -18.44
CA LYS A 850 -1.85 -27.79 -18.56
C LYS A 850 -1.48 -27.19 -17.22
N TYR A 851 -2.33 -27.32 -16.20
CA TYR A 851 -2.13 -26.72 -14.88
C TYR A 851 -2.29 -27.75 -13.77
N VAL A 852 -1.33 -27.80 -12.85
CA VAL A 852 -1.40 -28.58 -11.60
C VAL A 852 -0.97 -27.69 -10.43
N SER A 853 -1.83 -27.51 -9.43
CA SER A 853 -1.42 -26.98 -8.11
C SER A 853 -1.69 -27.99 -6.99
N LEU A 854 -0.72 -28.15 -6.10
CA LEU A 854 -0.70 -29.09 -4.99
C LEU A 854 -0.26 -28.34 -3.73
N GLU A 855 -1.15 -28.12 -2.77
CA GLU A 855 -0.89 -27.22 -1.64
C GLU A 855 -1.31 -27.86 -0.32
N ASN A 856 -0.49 -27.80 0.74
CA ASN A 856 -0.80 -28.33 2.07
C ASN A 856 -1.22 -29.82 2.09
N LEU A 857 -0.57 -30.66 1.28
CA LEU A 857 -0.90 -32.09 1.15
C LEU A 857 0.02 -32.93 2.06
N THR A 858 -0.31 -32.99 3.35
CA THR A 858 0.62 -33.45 4.41
C THR A 858 0.94 -34.95 4.43
N LYS A 859 0.16 -35.80 3.74
CA LYS A 859 0.39 -37.26 3.64
C LYS A 859 0.63 -37.76 2.21
N LEU A 860 0.65 -36.88 1.22
CA LEU A 860 0.85 -37.28 -0.18
C LEU A 860 2.32 -37.67 -0.36
N THR A 861 2.60 -38.97 -0.59
CA THR A 861 3.98 -39.47 -0.69
C THR A 861 4.55 -39.40 -2.11
N THR A 862 3.68 -39.55 -3.11
CA THR A 862 3.98 -39.48 -4.55
C THR A 862 2.81 -38.81 -5.27
N VAL A 863 3.06 -38.06 -6.35
CA VAL A 863 1.97 -37.36 -7.07
C VAL A 863 1.25 -38.31 -8.02
N PHE A 864 2.00 -39.04 -8.86
CA PHE A 864 1.46 -39.93 -9.88
C PHE A 864 2.26 -41.25 -10.01
N PRO A 865 1.69 -42.31 -10.60
CA PRO A 865 2.41 -43.55 -10.93
C PRO A 865 3.57 -43.32 -11.92
N SER A 866 4.61 -44.17 -11.86
CA SER A 866 5.76 -44.13 -12.77
C SER A 866 5.42 -44.23 -14.27
N THR A 867 4.24 -44.76 -14.63
CA THR A 867 3.80 -44.85 -16.02
C THR A 867 3.21 -43.55 -16.59
N SER A 868 3.08 -42.48 -15.78
CA SER A 868 2.37 -41.24 -16.12
C SER A 868 3.13 -40.27 -17.01
N GLN A 869 2.48 -39.81 -18.09
CA GLN A 869 3.00 -38.84 -19.05
C GLN A 869 2.17 -37.55 -19.11
N PHE A 870 2.84 -36.40 -19.26
CA PHE A 870 2.21 -35.07 -19.20
C PHE A 870 2.61 -34.17 -20.38
N PRO A 871 2.35 -34.57 -21.64
CA PRO A 871 2.92 -33.92 -22.81
C PRO A 871 2.34 -32.52 -23.11
N SER A 872 1.44 -31.99 -22.27
CA SER A 872 0.92 -30.60 -22.37
C SER A 872 1.00 -29.79 -21.07
N LEU A 873 1.68 -30.25 -20.02
CA LEU A 873 1.75 -29.52 -18.76
C LEU A 873 2.53 -28.22 -18.95
N GLU A 874 1.90 -27.08 -18.69
CA GLU A 874 2.45 -25.73 -18.84
C GLU A 874 2.76 -25.07 -17.49
N THR A 875 2.10 -25.47 -16.40
CA THR A 875 2.29 -24.92 -15.05
C THR A 875 2.16 -26.01 -13.97
N LEU A 876 3.14 -26.05 -13.07
CA LEU A 876 3.17 -26.92 -11.90
C LEU A 876 3.52 -26.10 -10.64
N ILE A 877 2.68 -26.18 -9.61
CA ILE A 877 2.85 -25.50 -8.33
C ILE A 877 2.73 -26.54 -7.21
N ILE A 878 3.70 -26.56 -6.28
CA ILE A 878 3.75 -27.52 -5.17
C ILE A 878 4.19 -26.80 -3.88
N THR A 879 3.26 -26.58 -2.94
CA THR A 879 3.48 -25.77 -1.72
C THR A 879 3.18 -26.56 -0.44
N ASN A 880 4.15 -26.72 0.45
CA ASN A 880 4.00 -27.34 1.78
C ASN A 880 3.39 -28.76 1.75
N CYS A 881 4.06 -29.70 1.10
CA CYS A 881 3.64 -31.10 0.97
C CYS A 881 4.71 -32.02 1.60
N PRO A 882 4.96 -31.94 2.92
CA PRO A 882 6.18 -32.44 3.55
C PRO A 882 6.44 -33.96 3.47
N ALA A 883 5.42 -34.76 3.11
CA ALA A 883 5.58 -36.20 2.86
C ALA A 883 6.00 -36.53 1.41
N LEU A 884 6.00 -35.56 0.50
CA LEU A 884 6.15 -35.76 -0.94
C LEU A 884 7.63 -35.85 -1.33
N ILE A 885 8.09 -37.07 -1.60
CA ILE A 885 9.51 -37.36 -1.88
C ILE A 885 9.84 -37.20 -3.38
N THR A 886 8.90 -37.58 -4.26
CA THR A 886 9.07 -37.59 -5.72
C THR A 886 7.76 -37.31 -6.43
N PHE A 887 7.84 -36.72 -7.63
CA PHE A 887 6.68 -36.50 -8.50
C PHE A 887 6.11 -37.81 -9.05
N LEU A 888 6.96 -38.76 -9.46
CA LEU A 888 6.55 -40.10 -9.90
C LEU A 888 7.05 -41.20 -8.95
N ASP A 889 6.22 -42.23 -8.80
CA ASP A 889 6.47 -43.39 -7.94
C ASP A 889 7.45 -44.41 -8.58
N ASP A 890 8.74 -44.06 -8.62
CA ASP A 890 9.82 -44.77 -9.33
C ASP A 890 10.34 -46.02 -8.58
N SER A 891 9.47 -46.76 -7.86
CA SER A 891 9.84 -47.83 -6.90
C SER A 891 10.46 -49.11 -7.48
N ASN A 892 10.81 -49.09 -8.77
CA ASN A 892 11.32 -50.22 -9.56
C ASN A 892 12.83 -50.14 -9.90
N GLU A 893 13.58 -49.14 -9.40
CA GLU A 893 15.06 -49.12 -9.45
C GLU A 893 15.73 -50.15 -8.49
N LYS A 894 15.28 -51.41 -8.49
CA LYS A 894 15.81 -52.49 -7.63
C LYS A 894 16.86 -53.38 -8.29
N ASP A 895 16.96 -53.34 -9.62
CA ASP A 895 17.88 -54.20 -10.41
C ASP A 895 19.18 -53.48 -10.86
N LEU A 896 19.45 -52.26 -10.34
CA LEU A 896 20.73 -51.58 -10.55
C LEU A 896 21.74 -51.91 -9.42
N PRO A 897 23.02 -52.22 -9.73
CA PRO A 897 23.97 -52.78 -8.77
C PRO A 897 24.67 -51.73 -7.89
N GLU A 898 23.94 -50.74 -7.34
CA GLU A 898 24.47 -49.86 -6.28
C GLU A 898 23.32 -49.31 -5.40
N PRO A 899 23.38 -49.46 -4.06
CA PRO A 899 22.29 -49.06 -3.17
C PRO A 899 22.32 -47.56 -2.84
N ALA A 900 22.02 -46.72 -3.83
CA ALA A 900 21.81 -45.29 -3.66
C ALA A 900 20.37 -44.94 -4.08
N THR A 901 19.51 -44.63 -3.11
CA THR A 901 18.17 -44.11 -3.39
C THR A 901 18.28 -42.84 -4.23
N SER A 902 17.53 -42.78 -5.33
CA SER A 902 17.48 -41.64 -6.23
C SER A 902 16.72 -40.48 -5.56
N ASN A 903 17.42 -39.69 -4.72
CA ASN A 903 16.90 -38.50 -4.01
C ASN A 903 16.53 -37.32 -4.97
N TYR A 904 16.04 -37.61 -6.18
CA TYR A 904 15.65 -36.65 -7.21
C TYR A 904 14.13 -36.52 -7.26
N PHE A 905 13.63 -35.30 -7.01
CA PHE A 905 12.18 -35.05 -6.99
C PHE A 905 11.50 -35.24 -8.36
N PHE A 906 12.22 -34.97 -9.46
CA PHE A 906 11.80 -35.32 -10.81
C PHE A 906 12.68 -36.44 -11.39
N PRO A 907 12.15 -37.68 -11.53
CA PRO A 907 12.93 -38.84 -11.99
C PRO A 907 13.27 -38.84 -13.49
N ASN A 908 14.03 -39.84 -13.94
CA ASN A 908 14.41 -39.99 -15.35
C ASN A 908 13.27 -40.46 -16.26
N SER A 909 12.23 -41.08 -15.69
CA SER A 909 11.00 -41.53 -16.35
C SER A 909 10.10 -40.38 -16.83
N LEU A 910 10.24 -39.18 -16.24
CA LEU A 910 9.32 -38.06 -16.42
C LEU A 910 9.71 -37.09 -17.54
N SER A 911 8.80 -36.86 -18.50
CA SER A 911 8.97 -35.89 -19.61
C SER A 911 7.92 -34.77 -19.55
N LEU A 912 8.35 -33.54 -19.21
CA LEU A 912 7.53 -32.33 -19.05
C LEU A 912 7.88 -31.28 -20.13
N ASN A 913 7.64 -31.64 -21.40
CA ASN A 913 8.21 -30.95 -22.56
C ASN A 913 7.56 -29.57 -22.83
N LYS A 914 6.39 -29.28 -22.25
CA LYS A 914 5.69 -27.98 -22.38
C LYS A 914 5.74 -27.10 -21.12
N LEU A 915 6.42 -27.52 -20.05
CA LEU A 915 6.33 -26.85 -18.75
C LEU A 915 6.97 -25.47 -18.81
N LYS A 916 6.16 -24.41 -18.65
CA LYS A 916 6.59 -23.00 -18.64
C LYS A 916 6.78 -22.44 -17.25
N VAL A 917 6.00 -22.89 -16.26
CA VAL A 917 6.05 -22.40 -14.89
C VAL A 917 6.23 -23.55 -13.92
N LEU A 918 7.27 -23.47 -13.08
CA LEU A 918 7.44 -24.34 -11.93
C LEU A 918 7.58 -23.52 -10.65
N CYS A 919 6.79 -23.85 -9.64
CA CYS A 919 6.87 -23.26 -8.31
C CYS A 919 6.91 -24.36 -7.23
N ILE A 920 7.96 -24.41 -6.42
CA ILE A 920 8.15 -25.41 -5.36
C ILE A 920 8.51 -24.68 -4.07
N ILE A 921 7.61 -24.71 -3.09
CA ILE A 921 7.67 -23.94 -1.85
C ILE A 921 7.51 -24.87 -0.64
N ASN A 922 8.34 -24.73 0.40
CA ASN A 922 8.27 -25.52 1.63
C ASN A 922 8.29 -27.04 1.38
N GLN A 923 9.18 -27.52 0.52
CA GLN A 923 9.40 -28.95 0.28
C GLN A 923 10.83 -29.34 0.70
N ASP A 924 10.98 -30.46 1.40
CA ASP A 924 12.27 -30.95 1.91
C ASP A 924 13.18 -31.58 0.82
N VAL A 925 13.08 -31.09 -0.42
CA VAL A 925 13.79 -31.60 -1.61
C VAL A 925 15.27 -31.24 -1.58
N GLU A 926 16.14 -32.25 -1.64
CA GLU A 926 17.60 -32.11 -1.71
C GLU A 926 18.14 -31.94 -3.15
N LYS A 927 17.62 -32.73 -4.09
CA LYS A 927 17.98 -32.67 -5.53
C LYS A 927 16.72 -32.61 -6.38
N LEU A 928 16.70 -31.68 -7.34
CA LEU A 928 15.47 -31.38 -8.07
C LEU A 928 15.25 -32.26 -9.31
N TRP A 929 16.31 -32.53 -10.10
CA TRP A 929 16.20 -33.19 -11.40
C TRP A 929 17.19 -34.34 -11.55
N HIS A 930 16.71 -35.49 -12.01
CA HIS A 930 17.57 -36.63 -12.33
C HIS A 930 18.50 -36.32 -13.51
N TYR A 931 19.78 -36.70 -13.43
CA TYR A 931 20.80 -36.38 -14.44
C TYR A 931 20.44 -36.91 -15.85
N ASN A 932 19.90 -38.13 -15.93
CA ASN A 932 19.37 -38.76 -17.14
C ASN A 932 17.93 -38.34 -17.57
N SER A 933 17.32 -37.26 -17.05
CA SER A 933 15.95 -36.88 -17.47
C SER A 933 15.84 -36.67 -19.00
N PRO A 934 14.67 -36.93 -19.63
CA PRO A 934 14.53 -36.99 -21.10
C PRO A 934 14.80 -35.64 -21.76
N GLN A 935 15.57 -35.62 -22.86
CA GLN A 935 16.19 -34.38 -23.39
C GLN A 935 15.20 -33.23 -23.68
N GLU A 936 13.97 -33.53 -24.10
CA GLU A 936 12.93 -32.53 -24.38
C GLU A 936 12.24 -31.97 -23.12
N SER A 937 12.41 -32.62 -21.97
CA SER A 937 11.76 -32.24 -20.71
C SER A 937 12.28 -30.89 -20.21
N PHE A 938 11.39 -30.01 -19.77
CA PHE A 938 11.68 -28.66 -19.26
C PHE A 938 12.20 -27.64 -20.29
N CYS A 939 12.30 -28.00 -21.58
CA CYS A 939 12.79 -27.11 -22.65
C CYS A 939 11.95 -25.83 -22.89
N GLU A 940 10.71 -25.80 -22.40
CA GLU A 940 9.79 -24.66 -22.50
C GLU A 940 9.74 -23.79 -21.22
N LEU A 941 10.55 -24.10 -20.19
CA LEU A 941 10.44 -23.45 -18.87
C LEU A 941 10.81 -21.96 -18.95
N GLU A 942 9.86 -21.08 -18.64
CA GLU A 942 10.02 -19.62 -18.61
C GLU A 942 10.17 -19.07 -17.17
N ASN A 943 9.53 -19.69 -16.18
CA ASN A 943 9.52 -19.28 -14.77
C ASN A 943 9.89 -20.45 -13.84
N LEU A 944 10.87 -20.25 -12.95
CA LEU A 944 11.24 -21.17 -11.87
C LEU A 944 11.27 -20.44 -10.52
N THR A 945 10.42 -20.86 -9.57
CA THR A 945 10.40 -20.35 -8.19
C THR A 945 10.64 -21.49 -7.21
N LEU A 946 11.67 -21.35 -6.37
CA LEU A 946 12.09 -22.33 -5.37
C LEU A 946 12.19 -21.61 -4.03
N ARG A 947 11.43 -22.02 -3.02
CA ARG A 947 11.42 -21.34 -1.71
C ARG A 947 11.42 -22.29 -0.53
N ASN A 948 12.35 -22.07 0.41
CA ASN A 948 12.43 -22.76 1.70
C ASN A 948 12.50 -24.29 1.51
N ASN A 949 13.42 -24.73 0.65
CA ASN A 949 13.66 -26.13 0.30
C ASN A 949 15.08 -26.56 0.74
N LYS A 950 15.33 -27.86 0.87
CA LYS A 950 16.65 -28.42 1.27
C LYS A 950 17.66 -28.57 0.13
N LEU A 951 17.47 -27.82 -0.96
CA LEU A 951 18.21 -27.99 -2.20
C LEU A 951 19.72 -27.76 -2.04
N LEU A 952 20.52 -28.71 -2.53
CA LEU A 952 21.98 -28.60 -2.57
C LEU A 952 22.45 -27.74 -3.76
N ASN A 953 21.75 -27.82 -4.89
CA ASN A 953 21.95 -27.03 -6.11
C ASN A 953 20.61 -26.87 -6.86
N VAL A 954 20.57 -25.98 -7.87
CA VAL A 954 19.38 -25.77 -8.73
C VAL A 954 19.56 -26.39 -10.10
N ILE A 955 20.77 -26.31 -10.66
CA ILE A 955 21.06 -26.69 -12.04
C ILE A 955 22.28 -27.61 -12.07
N SER A 956 22.10 -28.82 -12.60
CA SER A 956 23.19 -29.70 -13.01
C SER A 956 23.62 -29.43 -14.45
N SER A 957 24.85 -29.81 -14.78
CA SER A 957 25.41 -29.78 -16.15
C SER A 957 24.46 -30.34 -17.23
N ASN A 958 23.72 -31.41 -16.93
CA ASN A 958 22.82 -32.08 -17.87
C ASN A 958 21.46 -31.38 -18.08
N MET A 959 21.14 -30.37 -17.26
CA MET A 959 19.89 -29.61 -17.33
C MET A 959 20.04 -28.25 -18.03
N ILE A 960 21.25 -27.69 -18.13
CA ILE A 960 21.47 -26.34 -18.66
C ILE A 960 20.89 -26.13 -20.07
N LYS A 961 21.03 -27.14 -20.96
CA LYS A 961 20.58 -27.13 -22.36
C LYS A 961 19.06 -27.04 -22.56
N ARG A 962 18.31 -26.98 -21.46
CA ARG A 962 16.83 -27.01 -21.42
C ARG A 962 16.26 -25.67 -20.93
N TYR A 963 17.09 -24.80 -20.36
CA TYR A 963 16.67 -23.48 -19.88
C TYR A 963 16.80 -22.37 -20.94
N ASP A 964 16.73 -22.76 -22.22
CA ASP A 964 16.75 -21.89 -23.40
C ASP A 964 15.60 -20.87 -23.43
N LYS A 965 14.48 -21.16 -22.76
CA LYS A 965 13.35 -20.23 -22.61
C LYS A 965 13.23 -19.61 -21.22
N LEU A 966 14.08 -19.98 -20.28
CA LEU A 966 13.95 -19.54 -18.89
C LEU A 966 14.23 -18.04 -18.81
N ARG A 967 13.30 -17.29 -18.22
CA ARG A 967 13.35 -15.84 -18.06
C ARG A 967 13.39 -15.46 -16.58
N PHE A 968 12.54 -16.04 -15.74
CA PHE A 968 12.41 -15.64 -14.34
C PHE A 968 12.84 -16.78 -13.42
N MET A 969 13.88 -16.56 -12.61
CA MET A 969 14.32 -17.48 -11.57
C MET A 969 14.27 -16.79 -10.20
N THR A 970 13.66 -17.42 -9.21
CA THR A 970 13.68 -16.99 -7.80
C THR A 970 14.04 -18.16 -6.90
N VAL A 971 15.05 -17.99 -6.04
CA VAL A 971 15.52 -19.00 -5.07
C VAL A 971 15.63 -18.35 -3.69
N ASP A 972 14.69 -18.62 -2.79
CA ASP A 972 14.64 -18.01 -1.45
C ASP A 972 14.75 -19.05 -0.31
N LYS A 973 15.56 -18.82 0.73
CA LYS A 973 15.67 -19.67 1.94
C LYS A 973 16.11 -21.13 1.69
N CYS A 974 16.82 -21.41 0.61
CA CYS A 974 17.43 -22.71 0.37
C CYS A 974 18.77 -22.81 1.12
N VAL A 975 18.71 -22.99 2.44
CA VAL A 975 19.86 -22.89 3.36
C VAL A 975 20.89 -24.02 3.26
N PHE A 976 20.65 -25.04 2.44
CA PHE A 976 21.62 -26.12 2.14
C PHE A 976 22.37 -25.89 0.82
N MET A 977 22.03 -24.84 0.07
CA MET A 977 22.56 -24.56 -1.25
C MET A 977 23.89 -23.80 -1.16
N THR A 978 24.99 -24.47 -1.49
CA THR A 978 26.33 -23.84 -1.55
C THR A 978 26.63 -23.18 -2.90
N GLU A 979 25.97 -23.62 -3.96
CA GLU A 979 26.12 -23.10 -5.33
C GLU A 979 24.83 -23.29 -6.14
N ILE A 980 24.59 -22.43 -7.14
CA ILE A 980 23.42 -22.52 -8.02
C ILE A 980 23.60 -23.65 -9.06
N PHE A 981 24.83 -23.78 -9.57
CA PHE A 981 25.22 -24.69 -10.63
C PHE A 981 26.21 -25.73 -10.12
N HIS A 982 25.83 -27.00 -10.14
CA HIS A 982 26.74 -28.11 -9.88
C HIS A 982 27.27 -28.63 -11.22
N ILE A 983 28.49 -28.23 -11.56
CA ILE A 983 29.23 -28.74 -12.72
C ILE A 983 30.01 -29.95 -12.23
N GLU A 984 29.51 -31.14 -12.55
CA GLU A 984 30.20 -32.40 -12.25
C GLU A 984 31.54 -32.44 -13.01
N ASP A 985 32.62 -32.70 -12.27
CA ASP A 985 34.01 -32.71 -12.74
C ASP A 985 34.31 -34.02 -13.52
N ASP A 986 33.46 -34.30 -14.51
CA ASP A 986 33.49 -35.50 -15.33
C ASP A 986 34.72 -35.48 -16.26
N LYS A 987 35.74 -36.22 -15.84
CA LYS A 987 37.07 -36.29 -16.49
C LYS A 987 37.02 -36.80 -17.93
N GLN A 988 35.90 -37.35 -18.40
CA GLN A 988 35.71 -37.73 -19.81
C GLN A 988 35.30 -36.56 -20.70
N ASN A 989 34.72 -35.50 -20.13
CA ASN A 989 34.05 -34.41 -20.86
C ASN A 989 34.79 -33.06 -20.73
N GLN A 990 36.04 -33.00 -21.21
CA GLN A 990 36.88 -31.79 -21.16
C GLN A 990 36.29 -30.55 -21.87
N ASN A 991 35.24 -30.74 -22.69
CA ASN A 991 34.54 -29.69 -23.44
C ASN A 991 33.06 -29.52 -23.01
N ILE A 992 32.63 -30.00 -21.82
CA ILE A 992 31.30 -29.65 -21.26
C ILE A 992 31.12 -28.12 -21.19
N GLN A 993 32.22 -27.39 -20.95
CA GLN A 993 32.29 -25.94 -20.97
C GLN A 993 32.17 -25.31 -22.39
N GLU A 994 32.19 -26.06 -23.49
CA GLU A 994 31.87 -25.48 -24.80
C GLU A 994 30.37 -25.60 -25.14
N MET A 995 29.61 -26.33 -24.31
CA MET A 995 28.31 -26.88 -24.68
C MET A 995 27.08 -26.22 -24.03
N PHE A 996 27.24 -25.17 -23.19
CA PHE A 996 26.09 -24.51 -22.54
C PHE A 996 25.43 -23.52 -23.52
N PRO A 997 24.09 -23.44 -23.59
CA PRO A 997 23.41 -22.48 -24.46
C PRO A 997 23.56 -21.04 -23.95
N GLN A 998 23.16 -20.07 -24.76
CA GLN A 998 22.95 -18.70 -24.31
C GLN A 998 21.61 -18.61 -23.58
N LEU A 999 21.65 -18.38 -22.27
CA LEU A 999 20.50 -18.35 -21.38
C LEU A 999 19.67 -17.10 -21.63
N ARG A 1000 18.35 -17.27 -21.73
CA ARG A 1000 17.38 -16.18 -21.95
C ARG A 1000 16.82 -15.59 -20.66
N TRP A 1001 17.54 -15.79 -19.56
CA TRP A 1001 17.15 -15.31 -18.24
C TRP A 1001 16.97 -13.80 -18.35
N GLU A 1002 15.88 -13.27 -17.82
CA GLU A 1002 15.57 -11.84 -17.73
C GLU A 1002 15.69 -11.40 -16.26
N ASN A 1003 15.16 -12.15 -15.30
CA ASN A 1003 15.27 -11.87 -13.88
C ASN A 1003 15.84 -13.07 -13.09
N LEU A 1004 16.88 -12.85 -12.29
CA LEU A 1004 17.41 -13.81 -11.33
C LEU A 1004 17.37 -13.20 -9.93
N THR A 1005 16.64 -13.82 -9.01
CA THR A 1005 16.56 -13.44 -7.59
C THR A 1005 17.03 -14.59 -6.71
N LEU A 1006 17.98 -14.31 -5.83
CA LEU A 1006 18.53 -15.25 -4.85
C LEU A 1006 18.37 -14.59 -3.48
N SER A 1007 17.77 -15.25 -2.50
CA SER A 1007 17.70 -14.68 -1.15
C SER A 1007 17.78 -15.68 -0.01
N ASN A 1008 18.36 -15.29 1.13
CA ASN A 1008 18.49 -16.10 2.35
C ASN A 1008 19.13 -17.51 2.11
N ASN A 1009 20.08 -17.63 1.17
CA ASN A 1009 20.72 -18.90 0.80
C ASN A 1009 22.18 -18.95 1.31
N ASN A 1010 22.68 -20.13 1.69
CA ASN A 1010 24.05 -20.31 2.18
C ASN A 1010 25.09 -20.49 1.04
N LEU A 1011 24.91 -19.74 -0.05
CA LEU A 1011 25.79 -19.78 -1.21
C LEU A 1011 27.21 -19.39 -0.79
N LEU A 1012 28.19 -20.23 -1.12
CA LEU A 1012 29.62 -19.94 -0.93
C LEU A 1012 30.18 -19.14 -2.12
N ARG A 1013 29.71 -19.47 -3.33
CA ARG A 1013 30.06 -18.81 -4.60
C ARG A 1013 28.79 -18.49 -5.38
N GLY A 1014 28.79 -17.35 -6.07
CA GLY A 1014 27.62 -16.90 -6.83
C GLY A 1014 27.49 -17.64 -8.16
N THR A 1015 28.44 -17.39 -9.08
CA THR A 1015 28.50 -18.01 -10.40
C THR A 1015 29.91 -17.88 -11.00
N SER A 1016 30.32 -18.78 -11.89
CA SER A 1016 31.68 -18.80 -12.47
C SER A 1016 31.82 -17.96 -13.74
N SER A 1017 33.05 -17.60 -14.15
CA SER A 1017 33.39 -16.99 -15.45
C SER A 1017 32.62 -17.65 -16.56
N TYR A 1018 32.73 -18.97 -16.54
CA TYR A 1018 32.14 -19.83 -17.53
C TYR A 1018 30.64 -19.62 -17.67
N MET A 1019 29.93 -19.59 -16.55
CA MET A 1019 28.50 -19.34 -16.49
C MET A 1019 28.10 -17.91 -16.89
N ILE A 1020 28.91 -16.91 -16.55
CA ILE A 1020 28.63 -15.51 -16.86
C ILE A 1020 28.57 -15.24 -18.36
N THR A 1021 29.36 -15.97 -19.16
CA THR A 1021 29.31 -15.93 -20.63
C THR A 1021 27.93 -16.25 -21.21
N ARG A 1022 27.09 -16.97 -20.45
CA ARG A 1022 25.80 -17.50 -20.88
C ARG A 1022 24.62 -16.61 -20.46
N TYR A 1023 24.77 -15.68 -19.51
CA TYR A 1023 23.70 -14.77 -19.07
C TYR A 1023 23.51 -13.56 -20.00
N THR A 1024 23.50 -13.75 -21.32
CA THR A 1024 23.48 -12.62 -22.26
C THR A 1024 22.20 -11.78 -22.18
N ASN A 1025 21.07 -12.37 -21.80
CA ASN A 1025 19.78 -11.70 -21.76
C ASN A 1025 19.38 -11.17 -20.38
N LEU A 1026 20.15 -11.47 -19.32
CA LEU A 1026 19.77 -11.14 -17.94
C LEU A 1026 19.57 -9.65 -17.81
N ILE A 1027 18.38 -9.22 -17.38
CA ILE A 1027 17.96 -7.83 -17.22
C ILE A 1027 18.06 -7.41 -15.75
N ASN A 1028 17.62 -8.23 -14.79
CA ASN A 1028 17.68 -7.90 -13.37
C ASN A 1028 18.29 -9.06 -12.57
N LEU A 1029 19.32 -8.76 -11.77
CA LEU A 1029 19.95 -9.68 -10.83
C LEU A 1029 19.75 -9.13 -9.41
N THR A 1030 19.18 -9.92 -8.50
CA THR A 1030 19.03 -9.59 -7.08
C THR A 1030 19.60 -10.70 -6.21
N VAL A 1031 20.44 -10.37 -5.23
CA VAL A 1031 21.01 -11.32 -4.26
C VAL A 1031 20.86 -10.73 -2.85
N ASP A 1032 20.01 -11.29 -1.98
CA ASP A 1032 19.74 -10.76 -0.61
C ASP A 1032 20.06 -11.77 0.51
N LYS A 1033 20.72 -11.37 1.60
CA LYS A 1033 20.91 -12.21 2.82
C LYS A 1033 21.63 -13.55 2.58
N CYS A 1034 22.44 -13.67 1.54
CA CYS A 1034 23.32 -14.81 1.35
C CYS A 1034 24.63 -14.57 2.14
N GLU A 1035 24.59 -14.82 3.46
CA GLU A 1035 25.62 -14.30 4.38
C GLU A 1035 27.02 -14.90 4.18
N LEU A 1036 27.14 -16.12 3.63
CA LEU A 1036 28.42 -16.83 3.41
C LEU A 1036 29.10 -16.52 2.06
N LEU A 1037 28.42 -15.80 1.16
CA LEU A 1037 28.86 -15.60 -0.22
C LEU A 1037 30.10 -14.71 -0.28
N THR A 1038 31.26 -15.21 -0.72
CA THR A 1038 32.51 -14.43 -0.80
C THR A 1038 32.71 -13.71 -2.13
N GLU A 1039 32.29 -14.29 -3.26
CA GLU A 1039 32.35 -13.66 -4.58
C GLU A 1039 31.06 -13.92 -5.37
N VAL A 1040 30.50 -12.85 -5.98
CA VAL A 1040 29.36 -13.01 -6.89
C VAL A 1040 29.81 -13.68 -8.19
N PHE A 1041 30.97 -13.28 -8.73
CA PHE A 1041 31.45 -13.69 -10.05
C PHE A 1041 32.89 -14.27 -9.99
N TYR A 1042 33.03 -15.58 -9.93
CA TYR A 1042 34.33 -16.25 -9.80
C TYR A 1042 34.95 -16.57 -11.17
N LEU A 1043 35.95 -15.83 -11.62
CA LEU A 1043 36.62 -16.02 -12.91
C LEU A 1043 37.85 -16.95 -12.83
N ASP A 1044 37.92 -17.97 -13.69
CA ASP A 1044 38.99 -18.97 -13.79
C ASP A 1044 40.23 -18.44 -14.53
N ASP A 1045 41.42 -18.97 -14.23
CA ASP A 1045 42.70 -18.43 -14.73
C ASP A 1045 43.13 -18.92 -16.12
N ASP A 1046 42.92 -20.20 -16.46
CA ASP A 1046 43.63 -20.83 -17.56
C ASP A 1046 43.03 -20.66 -18.97
N LYS A 1047 41.81 -20.10 -19.10
CA LYS A 1047 41.14 -19.90 -20.39
C LYS A 1047 40.35 -18.60 -20.45
N GLN A 1048 40.87 -17.60 -21.17
CA GLN A 1048 40.02 -16.61 -21.81
C GLN A 1048 39.37 -17.27 -23.03
N ASP A 1049 38.07 -17.57 -22.96
CA ASP A 1049 37.31 -18.03 -24.12
C ASP A 1049 37.19 -16.86 -25.11
N GLU A 1050 37.93 -16.95 -26.22
CA GLU A 1050 38.05 -15.89 -27.25
C GLU A 1050 36.68 -15.47 -27.85
N ASN A 1051 35.63 -16.26 -27.64
CA ASN A 1051 34.28 -15.96 -28.08
C ASN A 1051 33.54 -14.93 -27.20
N ILE A 1052 34.01 -14.64 -25.99
CA ILE A 1052 33.33 -13.71 -25.07
C ILE A 1052 33.53 -12.26 -25.53
N LYS A 1053 32.62 -11.77 -26.37
CA LYS A 1053 32.64 -10.37 -26.81
C LYS A 1053 32.19 -9.39 -25.73
N GLU A 1054 31.18 -9.77 -24.94
CA GLU A 1054 30.63 -8.97 -23.85
C GLU A 1054 30.11 -9.88 -22.72
N MET A 1055 30.20 -9.46 -21.46
CA MET A 1055 29.68 -10.17 -20.27
C MET A 1055 28.45 -9.47 -19.69
N LEU A 1056 27.40 -10.24 -19.40
CA LEU A 1056 26.10 -9.74 -18.93
C LEU A 1056 25.56 -8.54 -19.76
N PRO A 1057 25.55 -8.60 -21.11
CA PRO A 1057 25.26 -7.45 -21.96
C PRO A 1057 23.89 -6.80 -21.76
N GLN A 1058 22.80 -7.55 -21.57
CA GLN A 1058 21.46 -6.96 -21.38
C GLN A 1058 21.14 -6.54 -19.94
N LEU A 1059 22.06 -6.70 -18.99
CA LEU A 1059 21.79 -6.38 -17.59
C LEU A 1059 21.38 -4.94 -17.46
N ARG A 1060 20.34 -4.67 -16.67
CA ARG A 1060 19.75 -3.37 -16.37
C ARG A 1060 19.60 -3.15 -14.87
N ALA A 1061 19.45 -4.15 -14.01
CA ALA A 1061 19.53 -3.95 -12.56
C ALA A 1061 20.42 -5.01 -11.91
N LEU A 1062 21.24 -4.59 -10.94
CA LEU A 1062 22.08 -5.46 -10.11
C LEU A 1062 21.93 -5.04 -8.65
N THR A 1063 21.07 -5.72 -7.89
CA THR A 1063 20.86 -5.48 -6.45
C THR A 1063 21.57 -6.57 -5.65
N LEU A 1064 22.37 -6.18 -4.66
CA LEU A 1064 23.21 -7.10 -3.87
C LEU A 1064 23.13 -6.68 -2.40
N SER A 1065 22.43 -7.41 -1.53
CA SER A 1065 22.11 -6.93 -0.18
C SER A 1065 22.29 -7.95 0.95
N ASN A 1066 22.60 -7.48 2.15
CA ASN A 1066 22.81 -8.31 3.35
C ASN A 1066 23.87 -9.43 3.17
N LEU A 1067 24.94 -9.17 2.39
CA LEU A 1067 25.99 -10.14 2.01
C LEU A 1067 27.27 -9.94 2.83
N LYS A 1068 27.23 -10.29 4.12
CA LYS A 1068 28.29 -10.00 5.11
C LYS A 1068 29.69 -10.51 4.71
N SER A 1069 29.79 -11.70 4.13
CA SER A 1069 31.08 -12.30 3.74
C SER A 1069 31.59 -11.89 2.36
N LEU A 1070 30.82 -11.15 1.56
CA LEU A 1070 31.16 -10.85 0.17
C LEU A 1070 32.41 -10.00 0.09
N THR A 1071 33.54 -10.54 -0.34
CA THR A 1071 34.84 -9.88 -0.43
C THR A 1071 35.09 -9.15 -1.73
N TYR A 1072 34.60 -9.66 -2.86
CA TYR A 1072 34.73 -8.99 -4.15
C TYR A 1072 33.48 -9.21 -5.01
N LEU A 1073 33.18 -8.27 -5.90
CA LEU A 1073 32.18 -8.51 -6.94
C LEU A 1073 32.66 -9.62 -7.88
N TRP A 1074 33.96 -9.63 -8.19
CA TRP A 1074 34.67 -10.64 -8.97
C TRP A 1074 36.00 -11.01 -8.30
N ASN A 1075 36.44 -12.28 -8.32
CA ASN A 1075 37.76 -12.65 -7.78
C ASN A 1075 38.94 -11.99 -8.53
N LYS A 1076 38.76 -11.68 -9.81
CA LYS A 1076 39.61 -10.89 -10.70
C LYS A 1076 38.74 -10.25 -11.78
N GLU A 1077 39.25 -9.23 -12.47
CA GLU A 1077 38.40 -8.45 -13.38
C GLU A 1077 38.28 -9.02 -14.81
N PRO A 1078 37.09 -8.97 -15.44
CA PRO A 1078 36.92 -9.34 -16.83
C PRO A 1078 37.78 -8.52 -17.80
N GLN A 1079 38.44 -9.20 -18.72
CA GLN A 1079 39.24 -8.57 -19.79
C GLN A 1079 38.40 -8.18 -21.03
N VAL A 1080 37.07 -8.32 -20.92
CA VAL A 1080 36.07 -8.13 -21.97
C VAL A 1080 35.03 -7.10 -21.48
N PRO A 1081 34.37 -6.33 -22.36
CA PRO A 1081 33.33 -5.40 -21.95
C PRO A 1081 32.23 -6.07 -21.13
N PHE A 1082 31.86 -5.48 -19.99
CA PHE A 1082 30.83 -6.03 -19.10
C PHE A 1082 29.81 -4.98 -18.65
N PHE A 1083 28.55 -5.39 -18.43
CA PHE A 1083 27.46 -4.48 -18.04
C PHE A 1083 27.12 -3.30 -19.01
N PRO A 1084 27.25 -3.41 -20.36
CA PRO A 1084 27.03 -2.31 -21.30
C PRO A 1084 25.62 -1.71 -21.33
N ASN A 1085 24.58 -2.44 -20.90
CA ASN A 1085 23.22 -1.90 -20.78
C ASN A 1085 22.78 -1.65 -19.32
N LEU A 1086 23.68 -1.79 -18.33
CA LEU A 1086 23.32 -1.70 -16.92
C LEU A 1086 22.63 -0.37 -16.66
N VAL A 1087 21.57 -0.37 -15.85
CA VAL A 1087 20.85 0.84 -15.47
C VAL A 1087 21.04 1.01 -13.97
N SER A 1088 20.47 0.15 -13.15
CA SER A 1088 20.61 0.14 -11.70
C SER A 1088 21.71 -0.81 -11.19
N LEU A 1089 22.43 -0.39 -10.17
CA LEU A 1089 23.34 -1.18 -9.34
C LEU A 1089 23.10 -0.73 -7.89
N ASN A 1090 22.49 -1.59 -7.07
CA ASN A 1090 22.01 -1.32 -5.71
C ASN A 1090 22.66 -2.28 -4.69
N ILE A 1091 23.85 -1.98 -4.19
CA ILE A 1091 24.51 -2.85 -3.19
C ILE A 1091 24.09 -2.41 -1.78
N VAL A 1092 23.34 -3.21 -0.99
CA VAL A 1092 22.78 -2.79 0.32
C VAL A 1092 23.12 -3.75 1.49
N ASN A 1093 24.11 -3.46 2.33
CA ASN A 1093 24.54 -4.23 3.54
C ASN A 1093 25.48 -5.41 3.26
N CYS A 1094 26.69 -5.20 2.72
CA CYS A 1094 27.59 -6.28 2.26
C CYS A 1094 29.01 -6.23 2.86
N GLY A 1095 29.10 -6.45 4.17
CA GLY A 1095 30.23 -6.13 5.05
C GLY A 1095 31.68 -6.46 4.66
N SER A 1096 32.00 -7.32 3.70
CA SER A 1096 33.41 -7.66 3.42
C SER A 1096 33.97 -7.14 2.10
N LEU A 1097 33.16 -6.42 1.32
CA LEU A 1097 33.44 -6.13 -0.09
C LEU A 1097 34.65 -5.19 -0.18
N LYS A 1098 35.60 -5.36 -1.11
CA LYS A 1098 36.88 -4.61 -1.15
C LYS A 1098 37.07 -3.66 -2.34
N SER A 1099 36.47 -3.99 -3.47
CA SER A 1099 36.31 -3.12 -4.64
C SER A 1099 35.08 -3.55 -5.45
N LEU A 1100 34.62 -2.71 -6.39
CA LEU A 1100 33.59 -3.13 -7.35
C LEU A 1100 34.20 -3.47 -8.71
N PHE A 1101 35.04 -2.57 -9.22
CA PHE A 1101 35.62 -2.58 -10.56
C PHE A 1101 37.02 -1.94 -10.52
N SER A 1102 37.64 -1.72 -11.68
CA SER A 1102 38.83 -0.90 -11.90
C SER A 1102 38.52 0.43 -12.61
N CYS A 1103 39.55 1.23 -12.87
CA CYS A 1103 39.48 2.43 -13.69
C CYS A 1103 39.21 2.11 -15.17
N SER A 1104 39.75 0.99 -15.68
CA SER A 1104 39.65 0.60 -17.09
C SER A 1104 38.30 -0.03 -17.42
N ALA A 1105 37.59 -0.55 -16.42
CA ALA A 1105 36.26 -1.13 -16.53
C ALA A 1105 35.13 -0.13 -16.81
N THR A 1106 35.27 1.15 -16.45
CA THR A 1106 34.14 2.09 -16.50
C THR A 1106 33.67 2.39 -17.92
N LYS A 1107 34.56 2.23 -18.92
CA LYS A 1107 34.22 2.27 -20.36
C LYS A 1107 33.08 1.30 -20.72
N ASN A 1108 32.91 0.23 -19.93
CA ASN A 1108 31.88 -0.77 -20.09
C ASN A 1108 30.56 -0.38 -19.41
N LEU A 1109 30.60 0.47 -18.37
CA LEU A 1109 29.43 0.97 -17.63
C LEU A 1109 28.73 2.11 -18.40
N GLY A 1110 28.70 2.01 -19.73
CA GLY A 1110 28.32 3.07 -20.66
C GLY A 1110 26.90 3.57 -20.47
N LYS A 1111 25.96 2.68 -20.17
CA LYS A 1111 24.56 3.01 -19.88
C LYS A 1111 24.23 2.99 -18.38
N LEU A 1112 25.19 2.67 -17.49
CA LEU A 1112 24.97 2.65 -16.04
C LEU A 1112 24.26 3.94 -15.68
N LYS A 1113 23.22 3.82 -14.85
CA LYS A 1113 22.21 4.82 -14.49
C LYS A 1113 22.19 4.88 -12.94
N LEU A 1114 21.25 4.28 -12.22
CA LEU A 1114 21.27 4.19 -10.75
C LEU A 1114 22.53 3.46 -10.23
N LEU A 1115 23.41 4.10 -9.45
CA LEU A 1115 24.50 3.46 -8.71
C LEU A 1115 24.35 3.72 -7.19
N LYS A 1116 23.46 2.97 -6.56
CA LYS A 1116 23.23 2.99 -5.12
C LYS A 1116 24.05 1.91 -4.43
N LEU A 1117 24.62 2.27 -3.30
CA LEU A 1117 25.47 1.44 -2.49
C LEU A 1117 25.15 1.85 -1.04
N CYS A 1118 24.35 1.15 -0.26
CA CYS A 1118 24.21 1.43 1.20
C CYS A 1118 24.91 0.30 1.98
N LYS A 1119 25.71 0.54 3.03
CA LYS A 1119 26.28 -0.47 3.97
C LYS A 1119 27.26 -1.52 3.38
N CYS A 1120 28.54 -1.53 3.79
CA CYS A 1120 29.54 -2.64 3.73
C CYS A 1120 30.58 -2.44 4.89
N GLU A 1121 31.73 -3.15 4.99
CA GLU A 1121 32.85 -2.82 5.94
C GLU A 1121 34.31 -2.77 5.41
N LYS A 1122 34.62 -3.06 4.13
CA LYS A 1122 35.99 -3.19 3.60
C LYS A 1122 36.32 -2.58 2.19
N ILE A 1123 35.43 -1.88 1.45
CA ILE A 1123 35.68 -1.43 0.03
C ILE A 1123 36.70 -0.31 -0.01
N GLU A 1124 38.00 -0.59 0.05
CA GLU A 1124 39.05 0.44 -0.02
C GLU A 1124 39.06 1.27 -1.31
N LYS A 1125 38.47 0.81 -2.42
CA LYS A 1125 38.22 1.65 -3.60
C LYS A 1125 37.04 1.14 -4.42
N ILE A 1126 36.17 2.01 -4.93
CA ILE A 1126 35.10 1.55 -5.85
C ILE A 1126 35.72 1.11 -7.17
N LEU A 1127 36.69 1.89 -7.66
CA LEU A 1127 37.57 1.55 -8.77
C LEU A 1127 39.01 1.32 -8.25
N SER A 1128 39.48 0.07 -8.33
CA SER A 1128 40.89 -0.28 -8.16
C SER A 1128 41.76 0.26 -9.30
N GLU A 1129 43.07 0.30 -9.10
CA GLU A 1129 44.01 0.85 -10.09
C GLU A 1129 44.37 -0.14 -11.21
N ASP A 1130 44.51 0.37 -12.43
CA ASP A 1130 45.06 -0.35 -13.59
C ASP A 1130 46.46 0.14 -13.96
N LYS A 1131 47.21 -0.69 -14.69
CA LYS A 1131 48.55 -0.37 -15.19
C LYS A 1131 48.60 0.70 -16.30
N GLU A 1132 47.46 1.12 -16.85
CA GLU A 1132 47.38 2.08 -17.97
C GLU A 1132 47.21 3.54 -17.50
N GLU A 1133 48.32 4.26 -17.38
CA GLU A 1133 48.38 5.56 -16.67
C GLU A 1133 47.59 6.74 -17.30
N ASN A 1134 47.15 6.65 -18.55
CA ASN A 1134 46.63 7.80 -19.33
C ASN A 1134 45.15 7.71 -19.77
N VAL A 1135 44.38 6.70 -19.35
CA VAL A 1135 42.98 6.57 -19.77
C VAL A 1135 42.08 7.53 -18.97
N SER A 1136 41.39 8.44 -19.66
CA SER A 1136 40.29 9.21 -19.06
C SER A 1136 39.12 8.28 -18.77
N ILE A 1137 38.74 8.17 -17.50
CA ILE A 1137 37.70 7.27 -17.02
C ILE A 1137 36.34 7.91 -17.34
N ILE A 1138 35.47 7.27 -18.13
CA ILE A 1138 34.19 7.87 -18.54
C ILE A 1138 32.98 7.09 -18.02
N PHE A 1139 31.96 7.81 -17.57
CA PHE A 1139 30.65 7.30 -17.12
C PHE A 1139 29.49 8.08 -17.78
N PRO A 1140 28.99 7.63 -18.95
CA PRO A 1140 28.11 8.44 -19.80
C PRO A 1140 26.72 8.75 -19.24
N GLU A 1141 25.99 7.77 -18.71
CA GLU A 1141 24.53 7.83 -18.50
C GLU A 1141 24.07 7.66 -17.04
N VAL A 1142 24.98 7.80 -16.06
CA VAL A 1142 24.70 7.48 -14.64
C VAL A 1142 23.56 8.36 -14.12
N GLU A 1143 22.90 8.10 -12.99
CA GLU A 1143 21.74 8.78 -12.37
C GLU A 1143 22.03 9.43 -11.01
N CYS A 1144 22.65 8.60 -10.21
CA CYS A 1144 22.52 8.53 -8.81
C CYS A 1144 23.80 7.84 -8.43
N LEU A 1145 24.55 8.50 -7.57
CA LEU A 1145 25.52 7.82 -6.75
C LEU A 1145 24.86 7.99 -5.39
N ILE A 1146 24.05 7.01 -4.97
CA ILE A 1146 23.58 6.92 -3.57
C ILE A 1146 24.40 5.82 -2.95
N LEU A 1147 25.71 5.99 -3.06
CA LEU A 1147 26.61 5.31 -2.16
C LEU A 1147 26.30 5.88 -0.73
N LYS A 1148 26.48 5.11 0.34
CA LYS A 1148 26.03 5.28 1.75
C LYS A 1148 26.70 4.09 2.50
N ASP A 1149 27.19 4.21 3.73
CA ASP A 1149 27.55 3.05 4.57
C ASP A 1149 28.95 3.09 5.26
N LEU A 1150 29.96 3.92 4.87
CA LEU A 1150 31.41 4.07 5.33
C LEU A 1150 32.21 3.15 6.45
N PRO A 1151 32.73 1.86 6.36
CA PRO A 1151 34.05 1.29 6.94
C PRO A 1151 35.51 0.98 6.28
N LYS A 1152 35.91 0.94 4.95
CA LYS A 1152 37.32 1.17 4.34
C LYS A 1152 37.75 2.05 3.05
N LEU A 1153 36.94 2.55 2.08
CA LEU A 1153 37.21 3.30 0.79
C LEU A 1153 38.09 4.55 0.71
N ILE A 1154 39.41 4.43 0.52
CA ILE A 1154 40.31 5.52 0.05
C ILE A 1154 39.63 6.42 -0.98
N SER A 1155 39.08 5.82 -2.05
CA SER A 1155 38.84 6.55 -3.28
C SER A 1155 37.72 6.00 -4.16
N PHE A 1156 37.09 6.87 -4.96
CA PHE A 1156 36.41 6.33 -6.15
C PHE A 1156 37.46 5.77 -7.12
N CYS A 1157 38.52 6.52 -7.45
CA CYS A 1157 39.79 5.93 -7.93
C CYS A 1157 41.03 6.71 -7.47
N GLN A 1158 42.19 6.06 -7.34
CA GLN A 1158 43.37 6.64 -6.69
C GLN A 1158 44.20 7.57 -7.59
N GLN A 1159 44.52 7.17 -8.82
CA GLN A 1159 45.37 7.97 -9.73
C GLN A 1159 44.79 9.35 -10.07
N SER A 1160 45.66 10.26 -10.52
CA SER A 1160 45.28 11.59 -11.02
C SER A 1160 44.64 11.60 -12.41
N ARG A 1161 43.87 10.55 -12.75
CA ARG A 1161 43.18 10.43 -14.03
C ARG A 1161 42.01 11.40 -14.11
N THR A 1162 41.82 11.94 -15.31
CA THR A 1162 40.62 12.68 -15.67
C THR A 1162 39.44 11.71 -15.64
N ILE A 1163 38.46 11.93 -14.77
CA ILE A 1163 37.24 11.11 -14.76
C ILE A 1163 36.10 11.93 -15.35
N ASP A 1164 35.89 11.83 -16.66
CA ASP A 1164 34.74 12.46 -17.28
C ASP A 1164 33.46 11.71 -16.89
N TRP A 1165 32.43 12.44 -16.55
CA TRP A 1165 31.08 11.95 -16.64
C TRP A 1165 30.35 13.07 -17.45
N PRO A 1166 29.36 12.81 -18.33
CA PRO A 1166 28.61 13.87 -19.01
C PRO A 1166 27.14 14.02 -18.60
N LYS A 1167 26.49 13.00 -17.99
CA LYS A 1167 25.08 13.02 -17.52
C LYS A 1167 24.66 12.94 -15.94
N LEU A 1168 24.16 11.88 -15.21
CA LEU A 1168 23.89 11.73 -13.68
C LEU A 1168 23.01 12.81 -12.96
N GLN A 1169 22.58 12.84 -11.69
CA GLN A 1169 22.13 14.07 -10.95
C GLN A 1169 22.14 14.10 -9.41
N LYS A 1170 21.68 13.08 -8.67
CA LYS A 1170 21.74 13.11 -7.19
C LYS A 1170 22.42 11.89 -6.60
N VAL A 1171 23.71 12.01 -6.49
CA VAL A 1171 24.38 12.25 -5.23
C VAL A 1171 23.46 12.31 -3.96
N SER A 1172 23.39 11.26 -3.10
CA SER A 1172 22.90 11.30 -1.67
C SER A 1172 23.56 10.32 -0.66
N VAL A 1173 23.70 10.63 0.67
CA VAL A 1173 24.64 9.91 1.63
C VAL A 1173 24.44 9.98 3.18
N SER A 1174 25.32 9.43 4.11
CA SER A 1174 25.41 9.59 5.64
C SER A 1174 26.61 9.10 6.70
N ASN A 1175 28.00 9.09 6.69
CA ASN A 1175 29.25 8.49 7.53
C ASN A 1175 30.74 7.92 7.01
N ILE A 1176 31.25 7.86 5.72
CA ILE A 1176 32.63 8.36 5.23
C ILE A 1176 33.26 9.62 5.91
N PRO A 1177 34.46 9.60 6.50
CA PRO A 1177 35.15 10.87 6.77
C PRO A 1177 36.58 10.97 6.25
N ILE A 1178 36.93 10.20 5.21
CA ILE A 1178 38.33 10.06 4.82
C ILE A 1178 38.64 10.17 3.28
N MET A 1179 37.72 10.47 2.34
CA MET A 1179 37.96 10.37 0.87
C MET A 1179 38.30 11.76 0.18
N LYS A 1180 39.58 12.08 -0.21
CA LYS A 1180 40.17 13.43 -0.51
C LYS A 1180 39.53 14.26 -1.62
N THR A 1181 39.28 13.62 -2.74
CA THR A 1181 39.05 14.23 -4.05
C THR A 1181 38.56 13.07 -4.89
N PHE A 1182 37.35 13.04 -5.49
CA PHE A 1182 36.73 11.85 -6.11
C PHE A 1182 37.65 10.99 -6.97
N SER A 1183 38.62 11.61 -7.62
CA SER A 1183 39.89 10.97 -8.00
C SER A 1183 41.06 11.86 -7.56
N GLY A 1184 42.31 11.41 -7.71
CA GLY A 1184 43.44 12.34 -7.57
C GLY A 1184 43.54 13.40 -8.68
N GLY A 1185 42.61 13.45 -9.64
CA GLY A 1185 42.79 14.08 -10.97
C GLY A 1185 41.77 15.13 -11.37
N GLN A 1186 41.60 15.36 -12.68
CA GLN A 1186 40.56 16.25 -13.20
C GLN A 1186 39.32 15.46 -13.60
N VAL A 1187 38.49 15.14 -12.63
CA VAL A 1187 37.13 14.67 -12.88
C VAL A 1187 36.39 15.78 -13.71
N ASN A 1188 35.45 15.47 -14.61
CA ASN A 1188 34.97 16.39 -15.68
C ASN A 1188 33.47 16.23 -16.03
N THR A 1189 32.75 17.35 -16.37
CA THR A 1189 31.26 17.48 -16.49
C THR A 1189 30.65 18.96 -16.64
N PRO A 1190 29.57 19.31 -17.42
CA PRO A 1190 29.14 20.75 -17.70
C PRO A 1190 27.97 21.60 -17.00
N LEU A 1191 26.69 21.19 -16.77
CA LEU A 1191 25.53 21.95 -16.11
C LEU A 1191 24.85 21.57 -14.66
N LEU A 1192 25.41 21.67 -13.41
CA LEU A 1192 24.79 21.20 -12.09
C LEU A 1192 24.53 22.24 -10.95
N ARG A 1193 23.61 21.88 -10.04
CA ARG A 1193 23.13 22.58 -8.83
C ARG A 1193 23.19 21.89 -7.41
N SER A 1194 23.33 20.57 -7.17
CA SER A 1194 23.16 19.97 -5.80
C SER A 1194 23.59 18.53 -5.51
N VAL A 1195 24.05 18.25 -4.28
CA VAL A 1195 24.31 16.89 -3.72
C VAL A 1195 23.72 16.69 -2.34
N TYR A 1196 22.88 15.68 -2.22
CA TYR A 1196 22.11 15.38 -1.02
C TYR A 1196 22.97 14.59 -0.04
N ILE A 1197 22.52 14.58 1.21
CA ILE A 1197 23.42 14.31 2.34
C ILE A 1197 22.59 13.85 3.56
N THR A 1198 21.34 14.29 3.70
CA THR A 1198 20.20 13.45 4.10
C THR A 1198 19.01 13.91 3.24
N PHE A 1199 17.77 13.60 3.62
CA PHE A 1199 16.58 14.21 3.03
C PHE A 1199 16.58 15.75 3.10
N LEU A 1200 16.98 16.34 4.24
CA LEU A 1200 16.89 17.79 4.48
C LEU A 1200 18.04 18.58 3.86
N GLU A 1201 19.22 17.98 3.77
CA GLU A 1201 20.44 18.69 3.40
C GLU A 1201 20.87 18.35 1.97
N LYS A 1202 21.39 19.34 1.20
CA LYS A 1202 22.05 19.15 -0.11
C LYS A 1202 22.90 20.36 -0.53
N TYR A 1203 24.08 20.17 -1.12
CA TYR A 1203 25.01 21.29 -1.34
C TYR A 1203 25.87 21.16 -2.59
N TRP A 1204 26.41 22.28 -3.05
CA TRP A 1204 27.14 22.36 -4.30
C TRP A 1204 28.01 23.60 -4.44
N LEU A 1205 29.33 23.46 -4.21
CA LEU A 1205 30.27 24.54 -4.51
C LEU A 1205 30.70 24.57 -6.00
N GLY A 1206 30.40 23.53 -6.80
CA GLY A 1206 29.94 23.74 -8.19
C GLY A 1206 30.35 22.77 -9.32
N ASN A 1207 31.30 21.83 -9.14
CA ASN A 1207 32.42 21.63 -10.07
C ASN A 1207 33.40 20.43 -9.67
N LEU A 1208 33.18 19.09 -9.81
CA LEU A 1208 33.98 17.98 -9.13
C LEU A 1208 35.52 17.82 -9.10
N ASN A 1209 36.22 18.52 -8.19
CA ASN A 1209 37.16 17.79 -7.30
C ASN A 1209 37.38 18.39 -5.90
N LYS A 1210 37.35 19.72 -5.72
CA LYS A 1210 37.22 20.48 -4.45
C LYS A 1210 35.81 20.62 -3.83
N THR A 1211 35.02 19.56 -3.82
CA THR A 1211 33.65 19.32 -3.23
C THR A 1211 33.48 17.84 -2.80
N ILE A 1212 34.41 16.96 -3.19
CA ILE A 1212 34.96 15.89 -2.40
C ILE A 1212 36.18 16.46 -1.67
N SER A 1213 36.98 17.33 -2.29
CA SER A 1213 37.78 18.35 -1.60
C SER A 1213 36.91 19.57 -1.19
N TYR A 1214 35.64 19.28 -0.97
CA TYR A 1214 34.75 19.95 -0.05
C TYR A 1214 34.31 18.65 0.89
N ILE A 1215 34.02 18.65 2.23
CA ILE A 1215 33.26 17.93 3.34
C ILE A 1215 33.75 16.67 4.07
N HIS A 1216 34.96 16.60 4.63
CA HIS A 1216 35.19 15.81 5.86
C HIS A 1216 36.19 16.39 6.82
N HIS A 1217 36.88 17.47 6.48
CA HIS A 1217 37.96 17.92 7.35
C HIS A 1217 37.54 18.66 8.59
N ASN A 1218 36.28 18.57 8.92
CA ASN A 1218 35.51 19.43 9.80
C ASN A 1218 34.23 18.58 9.97
N ALA A 1219 34.41 17.29 10.25
CA ALA A 1219 33.40 16.27 10.01
C ALA A 1219 32.50 16.01 11.21
N GLY A 1220 32.20 17.05 11.97
CA GLY A 1220 32.23 16.84 13.41
C GLY A 1220 31.59 17.82 14.35
N MET A 1221 30.68 18.67 13.87
CA MET A 1221 30.00 19.72 14.64
C MET A 1221 28.48 19.71 14.68
#